data_AF-A0A179F1V4-F1
#
_entry.id   AF-A0A179F1V4-F1
#
_cell.length_a   1.000
_cell.length_b   1.000
_cell.length_c   1.000
_cell.angle_alpha   90.00
_cell.angle_beta   90.00
_cell.angle_gamma   90.00
#
_symmetry.space_group_name_H-M   'P 1'
#
loop_
_entity.id
_entity.type
_entity.pdbx_description
1 polymer ?
#
loop_
_entity_poly.entity_id
_entity_poly.type
_entity_poly.pdbx_seq_one_letter_code
_entity_poly.pdbx_strand_id
1 'polypeptide(L)'
;MRHRQNPRFEDLDFCSEELLQYRENLIQKMHDPTAFILDIFGSDDDIWVERCLKIIRPKDLVNYGHTGSAGLAAATSDDGYYPAFYLDYFSIVGRPGRPITRHSERFFDNVKISFHKWQAQYSSKHDPELPFDLSNRTFRLASGASRELWFIVMHPSRGAATAGRKKKKTLQGGSALAKHHAEALASHIKQVFLASPLLGEGVEPSWVLNGKRSQTITFNKWTIFQELFMERWEQFAARHSYDLFWTENQPAFHAYDYGANIEIEVTKQIQALEPETHIRPRDIPVEDESDDHTLESGEPAGGEGLSTQQEQFSSITGSYTSTNQWVTPRRRLAQERRPPKYVLDNVDTVSYALAINLDSIAGDGATQGAGQPACLLADRNQLGREYASSKDYSFFPLGFHPAYGNFSSPEPPALPSRNQLAITRDNMSYENEGADVVSFGFFQAYSNIKRQVRHRSGDVLASQGLATAALTIPACDVARSGRVRAKQKKLLDRIGGRLTPDDPESSTPFARERLRVEAAITEQEFAFRFEQVVSIRVQRLVRAERSFRTVIRPIFQLMRFFLQEKQYYSPVLRRFPSEVFPGILVAFSTVFELAIEEMEQRFRDQGSKGLGLALSEGVAAIDRLGNFCFTGDPRVLPCRVFRPLETMESLRRGGWPYINPDVLDMRYGDGKIHIDQWPKLKQNRPVLMHVASLAYHYGRDVASNRHSQLWFAELGGRSIQGIATAGRFLEEVLRELWMPETKTFMVHQLHRRLAQESQDGISQSAAEAGATLREWEDSDDSFRQK
;
A
#
# COMPACT_ATOMS: atom_id res chain seq x y z
N MET A 1 -33.80 -25.71 -15.36
CA MET A 1 -33.41 -26.33 -16.65
C MET A 1 -32.18 -25.62 -17.20
N ARG A 2 -31.19 -26.42 -17.64
CA ARG A 2 -29.84 -26.07 -18.17
C ARG A 2 -28.89 -25.36 -17.20
N HIS A 3 -28.30 -26.16 -16.31
CA HIS A 3 -27.02 -25.86 -15.67
C HIS A 3 -25.96 -25.56 -16.74
N ARG A 4 -25.36 -24.36 -16.70
CA ARG A 4 -24.06 -24.10 -17.32
C ARG A 4 -22.99 -24.52 -16.31
N GLN A 5 -22.25 -25.57 -16.64
CA GLN A 5 -21.03 -25.97 -15.94
C GLN A 5 -19.98 -24.86 -16.01
N ASN A 6 -19.31 -24.61 -14.88
CA ASN A 6 -18.29 -23.58 -14.70
C ASN A 6 -16.92 -24.26 -14.47
N PRO A 7 -15.90 -24.05 -15.31
CA PRO A 7 -14.62 -24.78 -15.25
C PRO A 7 -13.65 -24.19 -14.20
N ARG A 8 -14.13 -23.92 -12.98
CA ARG A 8 -13.29 -23.42 -11.86
C ARG A 8 -13.33 -24.28 -10.60
N PHE A 9 -13.99 -25.42 -10.67
CA PHE A 9 -13.96 -26.48 -9.68
C PHE A 9 -14.00 -27.80 -10.46
N GLU A 10 -12.87 -28.20 -11.01
CA GLU A 10 -12.60 -29.63 -11.08
C GLU A 10 -11.90 -29.93 -9.76
N ASP A 11 -12.69 -30.46 -8.82
CA ASP A 11 -12.17 -31.34 -7.80
C ASP A 11 -11.41 -32.45 -8.53
N LEU A 12 -10.10 -32.26 -8.67
CA LEU A 12 -9.22 -33.36 -8.99
C LEU A 12 -9.09 -34.15 -7.70
N ASP A 13 -9.90 -35.22 -7.63
CA ASP A 13 -9.67 -36.38 -6.79
C ASP A 13 -8.21 -36.83 -6.97
N PHE A 14 -7.36 -36.38 -6.04
CA PHE A 14 -6.11 -37.07 -5.73
C PHE A 14 -6.20 -37.52 -4.27
N CYS A 15 -7.13 -38.45 -4.01
CA CYS A 15 -6.99 -39.35 -2.87
C CYS A 15 -6.15 -40.54 -3.34
N SER A 16 -4.82 -40.42 -3.31
CA SER A 16 -4.02 -41.63 -3.07
C SER A 16 -4.00 -41.84 -1.55
N GLU A 17 -4.28 -43.07 -1.12
CA GLU A 17 -4.18 -43.47 0.28
C GLU A 17 -2.79 -43.15 0.86
N GLU A 18 -1.74 -43.21 0.02
CA GLU A 18 -0.37 -42.80 0.37
C GLU A 18 -0.25 -41.31 0.70
N LEU A 19 -0.93 -40.42 -0.05
CA LEU A 19 -0.93 -38.98 0.23
C LEU A 19 -1.74 -38.63 1.48
N LEU A 20 -2.79 -39.40 1.80
CA LEU A 20 -3.53 -39.27 3.06
C LEU A 20 -2.69 -39.77 4.25
N GLN A 21 -1.97 -40.88 4.11
CA GLN A 21 -1.06 -41.40 5.12
C GLN A 21 0.15 -40.48 5.36
N TYR A 22 0.70 -39.89 4.28
CA TYR A 22 1.79 -38.92 4.35
C TYR A 22 1.33 -37.59 4.93
N ARG A 23 0.11 -37.14 4.59
CA ARG A 23 -0.59 -36.01 5.22
C ARG A 23 -0.80 -36.25 6.73
N GLU A 24 -1.23 -37.44 7.15
CA GLU A 24 -1.39 -37.76 8.58
C GLU A 24 -0.06 -37.80 9.31
N ASN A 25 0.99 -38.36 8.70
CA ASN A 25 2.36 -38.30 9.23
C ASN A 25 2.87 -36.86 9.37
N LEU A 26 2.59 -35.99 8.40
CA LEU A 26 2.98 -34.57 8.44
C LEU A 26 2.17 -33.76 9.47
N ILE A 27 0.87 -34.05 9.62
CA ILE A 27 0.04 -33.47 10.69
C ILE A 27 0.51 -33.96 12.06
N GLN A 28 0.93 -35.22 12.19
CA GLN A 28 1.58 -35.70 13.42
C GLN A 28 2.91 -34.97 13.68
N LYS A 29 3.71 -34.71 12.64
CA LYS A 29 4.96 -33.93 12.72
C LYS A 29 4.76 -32.42 12.92
N MET A 30 3.57 -31.85 12.70
CA MET A 30 3.23 -30.49 13.15
C MET A 30 3.36 -30.32 14.68
N HIS A 31 3.35 -31.43 15.43
CA HIS A 31 3.56 -31.46 16.87
C HIS A 31 5.02 -31.66 17.28
N ASP A 32 5.93 -31.83 16.30
CA ASP A 32 7.36 -32.06 16.50
C ASP A 32 8.22 -31.13 15.58
N PRO A 33 8.53 -29.91 16.04
CA PRO A 33 9.37 -28.96 15.32
C PRO A 33 10.77 -29.52 15.01
N THR A 34 11.25 -30.54 15.76
CA THR A 34 12.58 -31.15 15.60
C THR A 34 12.64 -31.92 14.30
N ALA A 35 11.64 -32.76 14.07
CA ALA A 35 11.50 -33.53 12.85
C ALA A 35 11.42 -32.63 11.60
N PHE A 36 10.78 -31.46 11.69
CA PHE A 36 10.64 -30.54 10.55
C PHE A 36 11.93 -29.80 10.17
N ILE A 37 12.66 -29.28 11.16
CA ILE A 37 13.95 -28.59 10.94
C ILE A 37 14.95 -29.55 10.29
N LEU A 38 14.99 -30.80 10.78
CA LEU A 38 15.76 -31.89 10.20
C LEU A 38 15.26 -32.25 8.78
N ASP A 39 13.95 -32.35 8.56
CA ASP A 39 13.36 -32.78 7.29
C ASP A 39 13.39 -31.73 6.16
N ILE A 40 13.50 -30.42 6.44
CA ILE A 40 13.55 -29.35 5.41
C ILE A 40 14.98 -28.91 5.11
N PHE A 41 15.83 -28.83 6.15
CA PHE A 41 17.17 -28.26 6.01
C PHE A 41 18.28 -29.31 6.10
N GLY A 42 17.98 -30.52 6.58
CA GLY A 42 18.88 -31.68 6.50
C GLY A 42 20.23 -31.46 7.16
N SER A 43 20.27 -30.53 8.11
CA SER A 43 21.43 -30.31 8.94
C SER A 43 21.35 -31.24 10.13
N ASP A 44 22.31 -32.16 10.20
CA ASP A 44 22.64 -33.04 11.30
C ASP A 44 23.54 -32.34 12.35
N ASP A 45 23.72 -31.01 12.23
CA ASP A 45 24.31 -30.20 13.29
C ASP A 45 23.30 -30.05 14.44
N ASP A 46 23.49 -30.88 15.47
CA ASP A 46 22.71 -30.88 16.71
C ASP A 46 22.59 -29.47 17.32
N ILE A 47 23.60 -28.61 17.20
CA ILE A 47 23.58 -27.24 17.72
C ILE A 47 22.64 -26.36 16.89
N TRP A 48 22.64 -26.51 15.57
CA TRP A 48 21.77 -25.76 14.67
C TRP A 48 20.29 -26.17 14.85
N VAL A 49 20.04 -27.48 14.93
CA VAL A 49 18.71 -28.03 15.20
C VAL A 49 18.21 -27.61 16.58
N GLU A 50 19.06 -27.66 17.61
CA GLU A 50 18.73 -27.21 18.96
C GLU A 50 18.45 -25.70 19.01
N ARG A 51 19.18 -24.87 18.25
CA ARG A 51 18.93 -23.42 18.14
C ARG A 51 17.58 -23.12 17.49
N CYS A 52 17.30 -23.70 16.33
CA CYS A 52 16.00 -23.57 15.66
C CYS A 52 14.86 -24.08 16.54
N LEU A 53 15.10 -25.14 17.33
CA LEU A 53 14.13 -25.66 18.28
C LEU A 53 13.84 -24.72 19.44
N LYS A 54 14.87 -24.10 20.03
CA LYS A 54 14.68 -23.11 21.11
C LYS A 54 13.82 -21.92 20.66
N ILE A 55 13.79 -21.63 19.36
CA ILE A 55 13.02 -20.54 18.75
C ILE A 55 11.54 -20.92 18.50
N ILE A 56 11.28 -22.18 18.10
CA ILE A 56 9.96 -22.65 17.65
C ILE A 56 9.20 -23.45 18.74
N ARG A 57 9.86 -23.83 19.85
CA ARG A 57 9.38 -24.84 20.82
C ARG A 57 8.09 -24.56 21.60
N PRO A 58 7.55 -23.35 21.79
CA PRO A 58 6.21 -23.27 22.35
C PRO A 58 5.25 -23.88 21.31
N LYS A 59 4.57 -25.00 21.66
CA LYS A 59 3.47 -25.58 20.83
C LYS A 59 2.44 -24.51 20.40
N ASP A 60 2.36 -23.44 21.17
CA ASP A 60 1.51 -22.27 21.01
C ASP A 60 1.97 -21.28 19.93
N LEU A 61 3.22 -21.36 19.45
CA LEU A 61 3.77 -20.45 18.42
C LEU A 61 3.50 -20.96 16.99
N VAL A 62 3.56 -22.28 16.77
CA VAL A 62 3.47 -22.94 15.45
C VAL A 62 2.06 -22.89 14.86
N ASN A 63 1.05 -23.02 15.71
CA ASN A 63 -0.35 -22.80 15.37
C ASN A 63 -0.95 -21.85 16.41
N TYR A 64 -0.47 -20.61 16.39
CA TYR A 64 -0.87 -19.59 17.35
C TYR A 64 -2.34 -19.13 17.22
N GLY A 65 -3.10 -19.76 16.33
CA GLY A 65 -4.55 -19.64 16.24
C GLY A 65 -5.34 -20.81 16.83
N HIS A 66 -4.67 -21.84 17.38
CA HIS A 66 -5.35 -22.98 17.99
C HIS A 66 -6.06 -22.55 19.28
N THR A 67 -7.29 -23.01 19.52
CA THR A 67 -8.07 -22.69 20.73
C THR A 67 -7.44 -23.13 22.06
N GLY A 68 -6.32 -23.83 22.01
CA GLY A 68 -5.55 -24.30 23.16
C GLY A 68 -4.19 -23.62 23.33
N SER A 69 -3.79 -22.73 22.40
CA SER A 69 -2.57 -21.93 22.58
C SER A 69 -2.80 -20.91 23.69
N ALA A 70 -1.95 -20.91 24.72
CA ALA A 70 -2.12 -20.05 25.88
C ALA A 70 -2.24 -18.57 25.45
N GLY A 71 -3.40 -17.94 25.73
CA GLY A 71 -3.62 -16.51 25.57
C GLY A 71 -4.37 -16.03 24.31
N LEU A 72 -4.69 -16.90 23.35
CA LEU A 72 -5.53 -16.53 22.21
C LEU A 72 -7.01 -16.39 22.62
N ALA A 73 -7.55 -15.18 22.64
CA ALA A 73 -8.94 -14.96 23.02
C ALA A 73 -9.67 -14.00 22.06
N ALA A 74 -11.00 -14.14 22.00
CA ALA A 74 -11.84 -13.17 21.30
C ALA A 74 -11.66 -11.80 21.95
N ALA A 75 -11.62 -10.75 21.13
CA ALA A 75 -11.84 -9.40 21.63
C ALA A 75 -13.31 -9.25 22.06
N THR A 76 -13.56 -8.61 23.19
CA THR A 76 -14.88 -8.46 23.80
C THR A 76 -15.12 -7.02 24.19
N SER A 77 -16.37 -6.62 24.41
CA SER A 77 -16.70 -5.26 24.88
C SER A 77 -16.13 -4.93 26.25
N ASP A 78 -15.88 -5.96 27.06
CA ASP A 78 -15.46 -5.82 28.47
C ASP A 78 -13.98 -5.42 28.58
N ASP A 79 -13.24 -5.54 27.48
CA ASP A 79 -11.84 -5.19 27.46
C ASP A 79 -11.58 -3.68 27.51
N GLY A 80 -10.40 -3.34 28.03
CA GLY A 80 -9.83 -2.01 27.91
C GLY A 80 -9.44 -1.74 26.46
N TYR A 81 -10.00 -0.67 25.88
CA TYR A 81 -9.61 -0.14 24.57
C TYR A 81 -9.30 1.35 24.68
N TYR A 82 -8.15 1.75 24.15
CA TYR A 82 -7.63 3.10 24.27
C TYR A 82 -7.31 3.63 22.86
N PRO A 83 -8.29 4.21 22.15
CA PRO A 83 -8.08 4.70 20.79
C PRO A 83 -7.33 6.04 20.79
N ALA A 84 -6.28 6.13 19.98
CA ALA A 84 -5.59 7.37 19.63
C ALA A 84 -5.89 7.75 18.17
N PHE A 85 -6.25 9.01 17.93
CA PHE A 85 -6.77 9.48 16.65
C PHE A 85 -5.76 10.34 15.90
N TYR A 86 -5.66 10.12 14.60
CA TYR A 86 -4.74 10.86 13.73
C TYR A 86 -5.42 11.23 12.40
N LEU A 87 -5.09 12.41 11.89
CA LEU A 87 -5.38 12.81 10.52
C LEU A 87 -4.18 12.45 9.64
N ASP A 88 -4.34 11.45 8.78
CA ASP A 88 -3.23 10.92 7.96
C ASP A 88 -3.27 11.40 6.50
N TYR A 89 -4.45 11.82 6.04
CA TYR A 89 -4.67 12.33 4.70
C TYR A 89 -5.64 13.50 4.74
N PHE A 90 -5.37 14.50 3.90
CA PHE A 90 -6.27 15.63 3.66
C PHE A 90 -6.13 16.11 2.21
N SER A 91 -7.25 16.33 1.54
CA SER A 91 -7.28 16.86 0.18
C SER A 91 -8.42 17.83 -0.02
N ILE A 92 -8.13 18.90 -0.74
CA ILE A 92 -9.12 19.86 -1.23
C ILE A 92 -9.00 19.91 -2.75
N VAL A 93 -10.12 19.63 -3.40
CA VAL A 93 -10.31 19.74 -4.83
C VAL A 93 -11.03 21.06 -5.10
N GLY A 94 -10.35 21.99 -5.77
CA GLY A 94 -10.96 23.25 -6.18
C GLY A 94 -11.90 23.10 -7.37
N ARG A 95 -12.84 24.04 -7.49
CA ARG A 95 -13.66 24.17 -8.69
C ARG A 95 -12.84 24.81 -9.81
N PRO A 96 -13.03 24.38 -11.07
CA PRO A 96 -12.33 24.99 -12.20
C PRO A 96 -12.61 26.49 -12.31
N GLY A 97 -11.57 27.27 -12.65
CA GLY A 97 -11.67 28.70 -12.85
C GLY A 97 -11.88 29.52 -11.56
N ARG A 98 -11.73 28.93 -10.37
CA ARG A 98 -11.97 29.61 -9.09
C ARG A 98 -10.76 29.51 -8.15
N PRO A 99 -10.37 30.60 -7.46
CA PRO A 99 -9.39 30.54 -6.37
C PRO A 99 -10.00 29.84 -5.15
N ILE A 100 -9.23 29.04 -4.42
CA ILE A 100 -9.76 28.26 -3.28
C ILE A 100 -9.34 28.80 -1.91
N THR A 101 -8.47 29.79 -1.86
CA THR A 101 -8.05 30.45 -0.61
C THR A 101 -8.70 31.82 -0.47
N ARG A 102 -8.74 32.32 0.77
CA ARG A 102 -9.12 33.71 1.07
C ARG A 102 -8.02 34.40 1.86
N HIS A 103 -8.03 35.73 1.82
CA HIS A 103 -7.19 36.54 2.67
C HIS A 103 -7.35 36.14 4.14
N SER A 104 -6.22 36.03 4.81
CA SER A 104 -6.10 35.51 6.16
C SER A 104 -5.23 36.44 6.99
N GLU A 105 -5.64 36.69 8.23
CA GLU A 105 -4.82 37.40 9.22
C GLU A 105 -3.71 36.52 9.79
N ARG A 106 -3.59 35.25 9.33
CA ARG A 106 -2.52 34.35 9.74
C ARG A 106 -1.18 34.81 9.17
N PHE A 107 -0.46 35.59 9.98
CA PHE A 107 0.83 36.17 9.63
C PHE A 107 1.94 35.13 9.32
N PHE A 108 1.81 33.89 9.82
CA PHE A 108 2.85 32.85 9.72
C PHE A 108 2.56 31.70 8.74
N ASP A 109 1.45 31.75 7.99
CA ASP A 109 1.22 30.78 6.91
C ASP A 109 1.98 31.26 5.65
N ASN A 110 3.06 30.57 5.30
CA ASN A 110 3.86 30.87 4.10
C ASN A 110 3.73 29.74 3.07
N VAL A 111 3.88 30.08 1.78
CA VAL A 111 3.84 29.12 0.67
C VAL A 111 5.13 29.22 -0.12
N LYS A 112 5.82 28.09 -0.27
CA LYS A 112 7.06 27.98 -1.05
C LYS A 112 6.75 27.48 -2.46
N ILE A 113 6.95 28.35 -3.44
CA ILE A 113 6.75 28.07 -4.87
C ILE A 113 8.04 27.53 -5.49
N SER A 114 7.95 26.52 -6.36
CA SER A 114 9.08 26.00 -7.14
C SER A 114 8.63 25.19 -8.34
N PHE A 115 9.36 25.31 -9.47
CA PHE A 115 9.19 24.46 -10.65
C PHE A 115 10.08 23.22 -10.65
N HIS A 116 10.84 22.96 -9.58
CA HIS A 116 11.76 21.81 -9.53
C HIS A 116 11.04 20.47 -9.62
N LYS A 117 9.88 20.35 -8.95
CA LYS A 117 9.13 19.09 -8.82
C LYS A 117 7.81 19.10 -9.60
N TRP A 118 7.71 19.91 -10.66
CA TRP A 118 6.47 20.11 -11.42
C TRP A 118 5.82 18.78 -11.89
N GLN A 119 6.65 17.79 -12.23
CA GLN A 119 6.26 16.45 -12.69
C GLN A 119 5.93 15.46 -11.57
N ALA A 120 5.90 15.89 -10.30
CA ALA A 120 5.57 15.00 -9.20
C ALA A 120 4.17 14.41 -9.41
N GLN A 121 4.05 13.10 -9.22
CA GLN A 121 2.78 12.40 -9.37
C GLN A 121 1.75 12.93 -8.38
N TYR A 122 0.54 13.14 -8.88
CA TYR A 122 -0.66 13.34 -8.08
C TYR A 122 -1.15 11.97 -7.62
N SER A 123 -0.90 11.62 -6.35
CA SER A 123 -1.26 10.32 -5.81
C SER A 123 -2.74 10.30 -5.42
N SER A 124 -3.59 9.68 -6.26
CA SER A 124 -5.00 9.41 -5.99
C SER A 124 -5.22 8.13 -5.16
N LYS A 125 -4.28 7.71 -4.30
CA LYS A 125 -4.44 6.49 -3.49
C LYS A 125 -5.72 6.46 -2.64
N HIS A 126 -6.27 7.63 -2.33
CA HIS A 126 -7.54 7.82 -1.61
C HIS A 126 -8.59 8.51 -2.50
N ASP A 127 -8.54 8.26 -3.81
CA ASP A 127 -9.36 8.77 -4.94
C ASP A 127 -10.43 9.79 -4.50
N PRO A 128 -10.16 11.11 -4.52
CA PRO A 128 -11.27 12.04 -4.69
C PRO A 128 -11.89 11.66 -6.03
N GLU A 129 -13.17 11.31 -6.06
CA GLU A 129 -13.88 10.86 -7.27
C GLU A 129 -13.88 11.94 -8.36
N LEU A 130 -12.74 12.17 -8.99
CA LEU A 130 -12.61 13.07 -10.11
C LEU A 130 -13.30 12.36 -11.28
N PRO A 131 -14.25 13.01 -11.97
CA PRO A 131 -15.04 12.37 -13.02
C PRO A 131 -14.25 12.13 -14.32
N PHE A 132 -12.92 12.23 -14.29
CA PHE A 132 -12.03 12.18 -15.45
C PHE A 132 -10.66 11.57 -15.11
N ASP A 133 -9.98 11.09 -16.14
CA ASP A 133 -8.61 10.56 -16.03
C ASP A 133 -7.57 11.67 -15.80
N LEU A 134 -6.62 11.44 -14.89
CA LEU A 134 -5.60 12.41 -14.47
C LEU A 134 -4.34 12.42 -15.35
N SER A 135 -4.21 11.51 -16.32
CA SER A 135 -3.03 11.45 -17.20
C SER A 135 -2.80 12.78 -17.91
N ASN A 136 -1.56 13.28 -17.87
CA ASN A 136 -1.16 14.52 -18.54
C ASN A 136 -1.97 15.78 -18.14
N ARG A 137 -2.31 15.96 -16.85
CA ARG A 137 -3.18 17.06 -16.40
C ARG A 137 -2.69 17.83 -15.17
N THR A 138 -1.63 17.39 -14.50
CA THR A 138 -1.24 17.97 -13.21
C THR A 138 0.08 18.73 -13.30
N PHE A 139 0.17 19.84 -12.57
CA PHE A 139 1.41 20.61 -12.39
C PHE A 139 1.61 20.89 -10.90
N ARG A 140 2.65 20.31 -10.27
CA ARG A 140 2.99 20.62 -8.88
C ARG A 140 3.66 21.99 -8.80
N LEU A 141 3.06 22.91 -8.06
CA LEU A 141 3.46 24.32 -8.02
C LEU A 141 4.18 24.70 -6.73
N ALA A 142 3.66 24.27 -5.58
CA ALA A 142 4.11 24.80 -4.30
C ALA A 142 3.98 23.81 -3.13
N SER A 143 4.56 24.18 -2.00
CA SER A 143 4.36 23.54 -0.69
C SER A 143 4.04 24.60 0.37
N GLY A 144 2.96 24.42 1.12
CA GLY A 144 2.58 25.28 2.23
C GLY A 144 3.38 24.98 3.50
N ALA A 145 3.46 25.97 4.40
CA ALA A 145 4.03 25.82 5.74
C ALA A 145 3.33 24.74 6.57
N SER A 146 2.06 24.49 6.26
CA SER A 146 1.22 23.47 6.88
C SER A 146 1.40 22.07 6.27
N ARG A 147 2.43 21.87 5.43
CA ARG A 147 2.84 20.64 4.68
C ARG A 147 2.05 20.33 3.41
N GLU A 148 0.96 21.03 3.13
CA GLU A 148 0.19 20.78 1.91
C GLU A 148 1.03 21.00 0.64
N LEU A 149 0.89 20.10 -0.31
CA LEU A 149 1.37 20.24 -1.68
C LEU A 149 0.26 20.86 -2.52
N TRP A 150 0.63 21.86 -3.31
CA TRP A 150 -0.28 22.57 -4.19
C TRP A 150 -0.07 22.16 -5.63
N PHE A 151 -1.18 21.84 -6.29
CA PHE A 151 -1.23 21.48 -7.69
C PHE A 151 -2.17 22.41 -8.45
N ILE A 152 -1.82 22.68 -9.70
CA ILE A 152 -2.79 23.10 -10.71
C ILE A 152 -3.19 21.84 -11.47
N VAL A 153 -4.49 21.57 -11.56
CA VAL A 153 -5.05 20.40 -12.24
C VAL A 153 -5.97 20.86 -13.36
N MET A 154 -5.78 20.31 -14.57
CA MET A 154 -6.55 20.66 -15.76
C MET A 154 -7.81 19.80 -15.84
N HIS A 155 -8.96 20.39 -15.49
CA HIS A 155 -10.27 19.76 -15.55
C HIS A 155 -10.87 19.90 -16.96
N PRO A 156 -11.38 18.82 -17.57
CA PRO A 156 -12.01 18.90 -18.88
C PRO A 156 -13.33 19.69 -18.82
N SER A 157 -13.52 20.57 -19.80
CA SER A 157 -14.78 21.26 -20.07
C SER A 157 -15.86 20.22 -20.44
N ARG A 158 -17.13 20.51 -20.11
CA ARG A 158 -18.27 19.55 -20.18
C ARG A 158 -18.46 18.80 -21.51
N GLY A 159 -17.88 19.25 -22.63
CA GLY A 159 -17.90 18.56 -23.93
C GLY A 159 -16.86 17.44 -24.10
N ALA A 160 -15.72 17.49 -23.39
CA ALA A 160 -14.62 16.50 -23.51
C ALA A 160 -14.76 15.31 -22.54
N ALA A 161 -15.62 15.43 -21.52
CA ALA A 161 -15.82 14.42 -20.49
C ALA A 161 -16.47 13.11 -21.00
N THR A 162 -17.20 13.16 -22.13
CA THR A 162 -17.93 12.02 -22.69
C THR A 162 -17.06 11.07 -23.53
N ALA A 163 -15.90 11.52 -24.02
CA ALA A 163 -15.02 10.70 -24.87
C ALA A 163 -14.20 9.64 -24.09
N GLY A 164 -14.15 9.73 -22.75
CA GLY A 164 -13.24 8.97 -21.90
C GLY A 164 -13.87 7.84 -21.07
N ARG A 165 -15.12 7.44 -21.30
CA ARG A 165 -15.77 6.33 -20.55
C ARG A 165 -15.27 4.94 -21.00
N LYS A 166 -13.95 4.76 -21.15
CA LYS A 166 -13.32 3.44 -21.32
C LYS A 166 -12.77 3.01 -19.96
N LYS A 167 -13.12 1.77 -19.55
CA LYS A 167 -12.64 1.07 -18.33
C LYS A 167 -11.22 1.52 -17.95
N LYS A 168 -10.99 1.86 -16.67
CA LYS A 168 -9.68 2.09 -16.02
C LYS A 168 -8.69 0.99 -16.44
N LYS A 169 -8.04 1.15 -17.60
CA LYS A 169 -6.81 0.45 -17.97
C LYS A 169 -5.72 1.34 -17.41
N THR A 170 -5.01 0.85 -16.40
CA THR A 170 -3.75 1.41 -15.91
C THR A 170 -2.74 1.42 -17.06
N LEU A 171 -2.78 2.46 -17.89
CA LEU A 171 -1.65 2.89 -18.70
C LEU A 171 -0.65 3.54 -17.74
N GLN A 172 0.61 3.11 -17.82
CA GLN A 172 1.74 3.61 -17.03
C GLN A 172 2.15 5.05 -17.41
N GLY A 173 1.19 5.95 -17.64
CA GLY A 173 1.42 7.38 -17.85
C GLY A 173 1.43 8.14 -16.52
N GLY A 174 2.34 9.08 -16.34
CA GLY A 174 2.33 9.98 -15.18
C GLY A 174 1.15 10.97 -15.24
N SER A 175 0.68 11.45 -14.09
CA SER A 175 -0.37 12.48 -14.03
C SER A 175 0.11 13.85 -14.55
N ALA A 176 1.43 14.07 -14.58
CA ALA A 176 2.06 15.33 -14.91
C ALA A 176 1.78 15.75 -16.37
N LEU A 177 1.55 17.05 -16.60
CA LEU A 177 1.42 17.63 -17.94
C LEU A 177 2.56 17.19 -18.88
N ALA A 178 2.30 17.18 -20.19
CA ALA A 178 3.39 17.10 -21.15
C ALA A 178 4.35 18.28 -20.99
N LYS A 179 5.65 18.08 -21.25
CA LYS A 179 6.68 19.10 -20.99
C LYS A 179 6.37 20.46 -21.66
N HIS A 180 5.92 20.46 -22.91
CA HIS A 180 5.56 21.69 -23.63
C HIS A 180 4.37 22.41 -22.99
N HIS A 181 3.37 21.66 -22.49
CA HIS A 181 2.25 22.25 -21.74
C HIS A 181 2.71 22.83 -20.41
N ALA A 182 3.58 22.12 -19.70
CA ALA A 182 4.16 22.60 -18.44
C ALA A 182 4.99 23.88 -18.64
N GLU A 183 5.72 24.02 -19.76
CA GLU A 183 6.48 25.23 -20.10
C GLU A 183 5.57 26.42 -20.37
N ALA A 184 4.49 26.23 -21.14
CA ALA A 184 3.48 27.26 -21.38
C ALA A 184 2.79 27.71 -20.08
N LEU A 185 2.38 26.75 -19.24
CA LEU A 185 1.78 27.05 -17.93
C LEU A 185 2.76 27.76 -16.99
N ALA A 186 4.04 27.35 -16.97
CA ALA A 186 5.07 28.03 -16.21
C ALA A 186 5.30 29.46 -16.71
N SER A 187 5.20 29.70 -18.02
CA SER A 187 5.25 31.05 -18.61
C SER A 187 4.09 31.91 -18.11
N HIS A 188 2.87 31.37 -18.07
CA HIS A 188 1.70 32.07 -17.53
C HIS A 188 1.87 32.42 -16.06
N ILE A 189 2.33 31.48 -15.22
CA ILE A 189 2.61 31.71 -13.81
C ILE A 189 3.60 32.87 -13.65
N LYS A 190 4.70 32.88 -14.42
CA LYS A 190 5.69 33.97 -14.38
C LYS A 190 5.05 35.32 -14.75
N GLN A 191 4.21 35.38 -15.78
CA GLN A 191 3.51 36.59 -16.18
C GLN A 191 2.55 37.12 -15.10
N VAL A 192 1.91 36.23 -14.33
CA VAL A 192 1.06 36.62 -13.19
C VAL A 192 1.90 37.32 -12.10
N PHE A 193 3.11 36.82 -11.82
CA PHE A 193 4.02 37.43 -10.85
C PHE A 193 4.66 38.75 -11.32
N LEU A 194 4.60 39.07 -12.62
CA LEU A 194 5.04 40.36 -13.15
C LEU A 194 3.99 41.46 -13.03
N ALA A 195 2.80 41.16 -12.51
CA ALA A 195 1.77 42.16 -12.29
C ALA A 195 1.66 42.60 -10.84
N SER A 196 1.26 43.86 -10.63
CA SER A 196 0.80 44.31 -9.32
C SER A 196 -0.44 43.49 -8.90
N PRO A 197 -0.57 43.05 -7.63
CA PRO A 197 0.30 43.32 -6.46
C PRO A 197 1.45 42.32 -6.19
N LEU A 198 1.78 41.43 -7.14
CA LEU A 198 2.80 40.38 -6.97
C LEU A 198 4.18 40.76 -7.52
N LEU A 199 4.29 41.91 -8.18
CA LEU A 199 5.55 42.42 -8.68
C LEU A 199 6.57 42.55 -7.53
N GLY A 200 7.76 41.99 -7.71
CA GLY A 200 8.82 41.98 -6.70
C GLY A 200 8.80 40.79 -5.74
N GLU A 201 7.83 39.87 -5.83
CA GLU A 201 7.73 38.71 -4.93
C GLU A 201 8.68 37.55 -5.29
N GLY A 202 9.62 37.72 -6.24
CA GLY A 202 10.76 36.82 -6.46
C GLY A 202 10.58 35.64 -7.43
N VAL A 203 9.43 35.52 -8.11
CA VAL A 203 9.25 34.57 -9.24
C VAL A 203 9.59 35.29 -10.55
N GLU A 204 10.74 34.95 -11.14
CA GLU A 204 11.32 35.70 -12.25
C GLU A 204 11.13 35.02 -13.62
N PRO A 205 11.19 35.78 -14.74
CA PRO A 205 11.15 35.25 -16.10
C PRO A 205 12.20 34.16 -16.39
N SER A 206 13.35 34.24 -15.72
CA SER A 206 14.50 33.33 -15.84
C SER A 206 14.27 31.95 -15.21
N TRP A 207 13.17 31.73 -14.48
CA TRP A 207 12.83 30.43 -13.94
C TRP A 207 12.46 29.43 -15.05
N VAL A 208 12.99 28.22 -14.94
CA VAL A 208 12.80 27.10 -15.87
C VAL A 208 12.30 25.85 -15.14
N LEU A 209 11.66 24.94 -15.86
CA LEU A 209 11.26 23.64 -15.33
C LEU A 209 12.47 22.86 -14.81
N ASN A 210 12.27 22.07 -13.76
CA ASN A 210 13.33 21.33 -13.04
C ASN A 210 14.42 22.21 -12.40
N GLY A 211 14.38 23.53 -12.57
CA GLY A 211 15.30 24.48 -11.95
C GLY A 211 15.22 24.42 -10.42
N LYS A 212 16.36 24.61 -9.75
CA LYS A 212 16.47 24.53 -8.28
C LYS A 212 15.93 25.77 -7.55
N ARG A 213 15.51 26.81 -8.29
CA ARG A 213 15.00 28.05 -7.71
C ARG A 213 13.67 27.82 -6.99
N SER A 214 13.48 28.54 -5.91
CA SER A 214 12.26 28.52 -5.11
C SER A 214 12.10 29.83 -4.38
N GLN A 215 10.86 30.22 -4.10
CA GLN A 215 10.53 31.49 -3.47
C GLN A 215 9.42 31.29 -2.46
N THR A 216 9.57 31.88 -1.28
CA THR A 216 8.58 31.82 -0.22
C THR A 216 7.80 33.12 -0.20
N ILE A 217 6.48 33.03 -0.34
CA ILE A 217 5.56 34.16 -0.27
C ILE A 217 4.58 33.97 0.89
N THR A 218 3.97 35.06 1.35
CA THR A 218 2.92 35.00 2.38
C THR A 218 1.65 34.36 1.85
N PHE A 219 0.81 33.82 2.73
CA PHE A 219 -0.48 33.23 2.33
C PHE A 219 -1.43 34.24 1.65
N ASN A 220 -1.35 35.52 2.02
CA ASN A 220 -2.13 36.55 1.35
C ASN A 220 -1.66 36.78 -0.09
N LYS A 221 -0.34 36.78 -0.33
CA LYS A 221 0.22 36.84 -1.70
C LYS A 221 -0.11 35.58 -2.49
N TRP A 222 -0.16 34.41 -1.84
CA TRP A 222 -0.63 33.17 -2.45
C TRP A 222 -2.10 33.26 -2.89
N THR A 223 -2.96 33.90 -2.09
CA THR A 223 -4.36 34.14 -2.46
C THR A 223 -4.49 35.07 -3.66
N ILE A 224 -3.78 36.21 -3.63
CA ILE A 224 -3.71 37.15 -4.76
C ILE A 224 -3.22 36.46 -6.04
N PHE A 225 -2.23 35.57 -5.91
CA PHE A 225 -1.76 34.76 -7.03
C PHE A 225 -2.86 33.88 -7.63
N GLN A 226 -3.63 33.17 -6.82
CA GLN A 226 -4.73 32.34 -7.34
C GLN A 226 -5.79 33.20 -8.04
N GLU A 227 -6.13 34.37 -7.50
CA GLU A 227 -7.11 35.29 -8.08
C GLU A 227 -6.64 35.80 -9.45
N LEU A 228 -5.44 36.39 -9.51
CA LEU A 228 -4.88 36.92 -10.76
C LEU A 228 -4.62 35.82 -11.80
N PHE A 229 -4.24 34.63 -11.36
CA PHE A 229 -4.07 33.48 -12.23
C PHE A 229 -5.40 33.10 -12.90
N MET A 230 -6.49 33.02 -12.13
CA MET A 230 -7.81 32.67 -12.66
C MET A 230 -8.39 33.78 -13.53
N GLU A 231 -8.24 35.05 -13.14
CA GLU A 231 -8.70 36.22 -13.91
C GLU A 231 -8.06 36.28 -15.30
N ARG A 232 -6.78 35.93 -15.41
CA ARG A 232 -6.02 36.01 -16.67
C ARG A 232 -6.05 34.73 -17.49
N TRP A 233 -6.73 33.69 -17.00
CA TRP A 233 -6.74 32.38 -17.65
C TRP A 233 -7.35 32.43 -19.05
N GLU A 234 -8.48 33.10 -19.23
CA GLU A 234 -9.16 33.17 -20.54
C GLU A 234 -8.28 33.81 -21.62
N GLN A 235 -7.56 34.88 -21.26
CA GLN A 235 -6.61 35.53 -22.17
C GLN A 235 -5.44 34.61 -22.52
N PHE A 236 -4.92 33.85 -21.55
CA PHE A 236 -3.88 32.87 -21.78
C PHE A 236 -4.35 31.75 -22.72
N ALA A 237 -5.53 31.17 -22.44
CA ALA A 237 -6.12 30.11 -23.26
C ALA A 237 -6.40 30.59 -24.69
N ALA A 238 -6.90 31.82 -24.87
CA ALA A 238 -7.12 32.40 -26.19
C ALA A 238 -5.83 32.55 -27.00
N ARG A 239 -4.73 32.98 -26.37
CA ARG A 239 -3.39 33.07 -27.01
C ARG A 239 -2.81 31.71 -27.41
N HIS A 240 -3.22 30.64 -26.73
CA HIS A 240 -2.77 29.27 -27.00
C HIS A 240 -3.85 28.42 -27.66
N SER A 241 -4.85 29.05 -28.29
CA SER A 241 -5.99 28.36 -28.91
C SER A 241 -5.63 27.44 -30.08
N TYR A 242 -4.40 27.54 -30.61
CA TYR A 242 -3.85 26.59 -31.57
C TYR A 242 -3.69 25.17 -31.00
N ASP A 243 -3.68 25.02 -29.68
CA ASP A 243 -3.61 23.74 -28.98
C ASP A 243 -4.91 23.52 -28.20
N LEU A 244 -5.71 22.57 -28.68
CA LEU A 244 -7.02 22.23 -28.14
C LEU A 244 -6.99 21.88 -26.65
N PHE A 245 -5.83 21.46 -26.12
CA PHE A 245 -5.68 21.19 -24.69
C PHE A 245 -6.06 22.41 -23.83
N TRP A 246 -5.75 23.63 -24.24
CA TRP A 246 -6.03 24.83 -23.43
C TRP A 246 -7.48 25.30 -23.53
N THR A 247 -8.16 25.03 -24.63
CA THR A 247 -9.56 25.42 -24.85
C THR A 247 -10.54 24.38 -24.31
N GLU A 248 -10.14 23.12 -24.27
CA GLU A 248 -10.94 22.02 -23.74
C GLU A 248 -10.78 21.79 -22.23
N ASN A 249 -9.87 22.51 -21.56
CA ASN A 249 -9.59 22.31 -20.14
C ASN A 249 -9.51 23.63 -19.35
N GLN A 250 -9.99 23.59 -18.11
CA GLN A 250 -9.90 24.69 -17.16
C GLN A 250 -9.06 24.31 -15.95
N PRO A 251 -8.23 25.23 -15.43
CA PRO A 251 -7.37 24.96 -14.29
C PRO A 251 -8.20 24.99 -13.00
N ALA A 252 -7.83 24.12 -12.06
CA ALA A 252 -8.31 24.13 -10.69
C ALA A 252 -7.12 24.02 -9.73
N PHE A 253 -7.19 24.73 -8.60
CA PHE A 253 -6.20 24.58 -7.54
C PHE A 253 -6.58 23.42 -6.63
N HIS A 254 -5.65 22.49 -6.41
CA HIS A 254 -5.80 21.39 -5.47
C HIS A 254 -4.75 21.53 -4.37
N ALA A 255 -5.16 21.27 -3.12
CA ALA A 255 -4.27 21.16 -1.97
C ALA A 255 -4.28 19.72 -1.45
N TYR A 256 -3.12 19.18 -1.12
CA TYR A 256 -2.96 17.77 -0.76
C TYR A 256 -1.93 17.59 0.35
N ASP A 257 -2.29 16.91 1.44
CA ASP A 257 -1.36 16.45 2.48
C ASP A 257 -1.58 14.95 2.74
N TYR A 258 -0.49 14.21 2.91
CA TYR A 258 -0.51 12.76 3.06
C TYR A 258 0.64 12.26 3.92
N GLY A 259 0.35 11.29 4.79
CA GLY A 259 1.32 10.68 5.70
C GLY A 259 1.77 11.66 6.78
N ALA A 260 0.89 12.60 7.17
CA ALA A 260 1.22 13.57 8.18
C ALA A 260 1.08 13.01 9.60
N ASN A 261 0.22 11.98 9.77
CA ASN A 261 -0.12 11.37 11.05
C ASN A 261 -0.30 12.40 12.17
N ILE A 262 -1.11 13.43 11.91
CA ILE A 262 -1.32 14.55 12.84
C ILE A 262 -2.27 14.08 13.93
N GLU A 263 -1.80 14.04 15.18
CA GLU A 263 -2.63 13.65 16.32
C GLU A 263 -3.81 14.61 16.53
N ILE A 264 -4.97 14.03 16.85
CA ILE A 264 -6.20 14.74 17.18
C ILE A 264 -6.48 14.54 18.69
N GLU A 265 -6.38 15.62 19.46
CA GLU A 265 -6.67 15.61 20.89
C GLU A 265 -8.16 15.29 21.13
N VAL A 266 -8.44 14.26 21.92
CA VAL A 266 -9.82 13.91 22.32
C VAL A 266 -10.29 14.89 23.39
N THR A 267 -11.24 15.76 23.04
CA THR A 267 -11.80 16.73 23.97
C THR A 267 -12.97 16.15 24.76
N LYS A 268 -13.31 16.79 25.90
CA LYS A 268 -14.52 16.45 26.67
C LYS A 268 -15.80 16.51 25.83
N GLN A 269 -15.84 17.38 24.81
CA GLN A 269 -16.99 17.51 23.91
C GLN A 269 -17.13 16.29 22.99
N ILE A 270 -16.01 15.74 22.50
CA ILE A 270 -16.04 14.51 21.67
C ILE A 270 -16.38 13.31 22.56
N GLN A 271 -15.86 13.26 23.80
CA GLN A 271 -16.17 12.20 24.75
C GLN A 271 -17.65 12.18 25.15
N ALA A 272 -18.28 13.34 25.28
CA ALA A 272 -19.70 13.48 25.61
C ALA A 272 -20.60 13.64 24.36
N LEU A 273 -20.07 13.38 23.16
CA LEU A 273 -20.85 13.50 21.94
C LEU A 273 -21.87 12.36 21.87
N GLU A 274 -23.15 12.68 21.73
CA GLU A 274 -24.23 11.72 21.58
C GLU A 274 -24.25 11.07 20.18
N PRO A 275 -24.81 9.84 20.05
CA PRO A 275 -24.87 9.17 18.75
C PRO A 275 -25.81 9.95 17.84
N GLU A 276 -25.48 9.96 16.56
CA GLU A 276 -26.37 10.60 15.61
C GLU A 276 -27.64 9.75 15.44
N THR A 277 -28.80 10.41 15.47
CA THR A 277 -30.11 9.76 15.28
C THR A 277 -30.73 10.21 13.97
N HIS A 278 -31.61 9.39 13.37
CA HIS A 278 -32.28 9.77 12.13
C HIS A 278 -33.16 11.00 12.35
N ILE A 279 -32.92 12.04 11.55
CA ILE A 279 -33.70 13.29 11.60
C ILE A 279 -34.94 13.19 10.71
N ARG A 280 -34.93 12.32 9.70
CA ARG A 280 -36.09 12.07 8.83
C ARG A 280 -37.20 11.39 9.65
N PRO A 281 -38.43 11.91 9.66
CA PRO A 281 -39.58 11.19 10.18
C PRO A 281 -39.71 9.85 9.45
N ARG A 282 -39.76 8.72 10.16
CA ARG A 282 -40.09 7.44 9.53
C ARG A 282 -41.50 7.60 8.95
N ASP A 283 -41.67 7.32 7.66
CA ASP A 283 -42.99 7.16 7.08
C ASP A 283 -43.78 6.19 7.96
N ILE A 284 -44.94 6.65 8.41
CA ILE A 284 -45.83 5.99 9.38
C ILE A 284 -45.94 4.49 9.02
N PRO A 285 -45.67 3.56 9.96
CA PRO A 285 -46.00 2.16 9.72
C PRO A 285 -47.51 2.10 9.47
N VAL A 286 -47.90 1.50 8.34
CA VAL A 286 -49.27 1.08 8.11
C VAL A 286 -49.71 0.33 9.37
N GLU A 287 -50.76 0.83 10.03
CA GLU A 287 -51.32 0.26 11.24
C GLU A 287 -51.65 -1.22 10.96
N ASP A 288 -50.86 -2.13 11.52
CA ASP A 288 -51.34 -3.48 11.76
C ASP A 288 -52.36 -3.36 12.91
N GLU A 289 -53.63 -3.45 12.55
CA GLU A 289 -54.72 -3.69 13.48
C GLU A 289 -54.38 -4.93 14.33
N SER A 290 -54.16 -4.76 15.64
CA SER A 290 -54.55 -5.76 16.64
C SER A 290 -54.43 -5.26 18.08
N ASP A 291 -55.62 -5.13 18.67
CA ASP A 291 -55.99 -5.56 20.02
C ASP A 291 -55.35 -4.89 21.25
N ASP A 292 -56.05 -3.81 21.64
CA ASP A 292 -56.55 -3.52 22.98
C ASP A 292 -56.30 -4.61 24.04
N HIS A 293 -55.42 -4.30 25.01
CA HIS A 293 -55.66 -4.67 26.40
C HIS A 293 -55.10 -3.60 27.35
N THR A 294 -56.04 -2.81 27.85
CA THR A 294 -56.01 -1.97 29.04
C THR A 294 -55.49 -2.69 30.29
N LEU A 295 -54.56 -2.05 31.02
CA LEU A 295 -54.46 -2.16 32.49
C LEU A 295 -54.01 -0.81 33.09
N GLU A 296 -54.86 -0.28 33.96
CA GLU A 296 -54.74 0.95 34.73
C GLU A 296 -53.76 0.87 35.91
N SER A 297 -53.51 2.06 36.49
CA SER A 297 -53.07 2.41 37.84
C SER A 297 -51.57 2.71 38.01
N GLY A 298 -51.15 3.84 38.57
CA GLY A 298 -51.86 4.99 39.12
C GLY A 298 -50.88 6.12 39.47
N GLU A 299 -51.37 7.35 39.46
CA GLU A 299 -50.69 8.53 40.01
C GLU A 299 -50.67 8.48 41.56
N PRO A 300 -49.82 9.29 42.22
CA PRO A 300 -50.29 10.63 42.59
C PRO A 300 -49.25 11.76 42.44
N ALA A 301 -49.74 12.87 41.87
CA ALA A 301 -49.70 14.25 42.35
C ALA A 301 -48.49 14.77 43.17
N GLY A 302 -47.90 15.85 42.63
CA GLY A 302 -47.97 17.16 43.30
C GLY A 302 -46.67 17.75 43.84
N GLY A 303 -46.30 18.93 43.33
CA GLY A 303 -45.33 19.81 43.99
C GLY A 303 -44.65 20.82 43.08
N GLU A 304 -45.37 21.88 42.69
CA GLU A 304 -44.80 23.09 42.08
C GLU A 304 -43.91 23.86 43.07
N GLY A 305 -42.87 24.52 42.55
CA GLY A 305 -42.06 25.47 43.30
C GLY A 305 -41.04 26.19 42.42
N LEU A 306 -41.45 27.29 41.78
CA LEU A 306 -40.56 28.27 41.16
C LEU A 306 -39.79 29.06 42.22
N SER A 307 -38.47 29.24 42.02
CA SER A 307 -37.79 30.48 42.43
C SER A 307 -36.51 30.73 41.63
N THR A 308 -36.52 31.85 40.93
CA THR A 308 -35.43 32.53 40.21
C THR A 308 -34.39 33.10 41.18
N GLN A 309 -33.09 33.01 40.87
CA GLN A 309 -32.01 33.98 41.18
C GLN A 309 -30.70 33.43 40.61
N GLN A 310 -30.17 33.95 39.51
CA GLN A 310 -29.35 35.17 39.36
C GLN A 310 -27.86 34.95 39.70
N GLU A 311 -27.07 35.30 38.69
CA GLU A 311 -25.63 35.23 38.51
C GLU A 311 -24.78 35.68 39.70
N GLN A 312 -23.62 35.03 39.88
CA GLN A 312 -22.42 35.73 40.35
C GLN A 312 -21.14 35.14 39.73
N PHE A 313 -20.59 35.94 38.82
CA PHE A 313 -19.19 35.92 38.42
C PHE A 313 -18.29 36.15 39.64
N SER A 314 -17.25 35.32 39.80
CA SER A 314 -16.04 35.75 40.49
C SER A 314 -14.80 35.25 39.75
N SER A 315 -14.17 36.23 39.11
CA SER A 315 -12.84 36.23 38.54
C SER A 315 -11.77 35.98 39.60
N ILE A 316 -10.86 35.04 39.36
CA ILE A 316 -9.53 35.04 39.98
C ILE A 316 -8.48 35.00 38.88
N THR A 317 -7.84 36.15 38.70
CA THR A 317 -6.60 36.36 37.98
C THR A 317 -5.44 35.82 38.81
N GLY A 318 -4.68 34.87 38.25
CA GLY A 318 -3.38 34.45 38.77
C GLY A 318 -2.41 34.29 37.60
N SER A 319 -1.56 35.29 37.39
CA SER A 319 -0.49 35.25 36.40
C SER A 319 0.70 34.45 36.94
N TYR A 320 1.09 33.40 36.24
CA TYR A 320 2.47 32.90 36.28
C TYR A 320 2.94 32.66 34.84
N THR A 321 3.77 33.59 34.38
CA THR A 321 4.63 33.44 33.22
C THR A 321 5.69 32.37 33.49
N SER A 322 5.71 31.32 32.68
CA SER A 322 6.96 30.64 32.34
C SER A 322 6.89 30.04 30.94
N THR A 323 7.77 30.54 30.11
CA THR A 323 8.18 30.11 28.78
C THR A 323 8.49 28.61 28.72
N ASN A 324 7.85 27.88 27.80
CA ASN A 324 8.57 26.98 26.90
C ASN A 324 7.73 26.56 25.69
N GLN A 325 8.40 26.63 24.54
CA GLN A 325 7.93 26.44 23.18
C GLN A 325 7.77 24.96 22.85
N TRP A 326 6.54 24.50 22.59
CA TRP A 326 6.26 23.37 21.68
C TRP A 326 4.89 23.62 21.04
N VAL A 327 4.89 23.87 19.74
CA VAL A 327 3.70 24.22 18.95
C VAL A 327 2.93 22.94 18.60
N THR A 328 1.92 22.60 19.41
CA THR A 328 1.00 21.46 19.19
C THR A 328 -0.24 21.84 18.35
N PRO A 329 -0.92 20.88 17.68
CA PRO A 329 -2.02 21.10 16.71
C PRO A 329 -3.36 21.63 17.26
N ARG A 330 -3.40 22.19 18.48
CA ARG A 330 -4.60 22.79 19.11
C ARG A 330 -5.28 23.89 18.29
N ARG A 331 -4.65 24.41 17.23
CA ARG A 331 -5.16 25.56 16.45
C ARG A 331 -5.82 25.25 15.11
N ARG A 332 -5.78 24.02 14.59
CA ARG A 332 -6.25 23.78 13.20
C ARG A 332 -7.70 23.32 13.05
N LEU A 333 -8.26 22.57 14.01
CA LEU A 333 -9.57 21.94 13.82
C LEU A 333 -10.68 22.47 14.75
N ALA A 334 -10.34 23.15 15.86
CA ALA A 334 -11.31 23.57 16.89
C ALA A 334 -11.46 25.10 17.08
N GLN A 335 -10.90 25.95 16.21
CA GLN A 335 -11.14 27.40 16.29
C GLN A 335 -12.36 27.83 15.46
N GLU A 336 -13.55 27.67 16.02
CA GLU A 336 -14.81 28.29 15.56
C GLU A 336 -14.85 29.83 15.76
N ARG A 337 -13.70 30.51 15.96
CA ARG A 337 -13.63 31.97 16.15
C ARG A 337 -12.83 32.74 15.09
N ARG A 338 -12.35 32.09 14.02
CA ARG A 338 -11.62 32.79 12.93
C ARG A 338 -11.97 32.24 11.55
N PRO A 339 -12.02 33.10 10.51
CA PRO A 339 -12.41 32.67 9.18
C PRO A 339 -11.46 31.59 8.64
N PRO A 340 -12.01 30.52 8.03
CA PRO A 340 -11.22 29.41 7.52
C PRO A 340 -10.33 29.83 6.35
N LYS A 341 -9.16 29.19 6.18
CA LYS A 341 -8.19 29.54 5.12
C LYS A 341 -8.69 29.27 3.69
N TYR A 342 -9.74 28.47 3.55
CA TYR A 342 -10.33 28.08 2.26
C TYR A 342 -11.72 28.66 2.05
N VAL A 343 -12.06 28.95 0.80
CA VAL A 343 -13.39 29.39 0.36
C VAL A 343 -14.19 28.17 -0.08
N LEU A 344 -15.03 27.62 0.81
CA LEU A 344 -15.80 26.40 0.53
C LEU A 344 -16.70 26.51 -0.71
N ASP A 345 -17.24 27.70 -1.04
CA ASP A 345 -18.03 27.91 -2.27
C ASP A 345 -17.25 27.65 -3.57
N ASN A 346 -15.92 27.76 -3.50
CA ASN A 346 -15.00 27.52 -4.61
C ASN A 346 -14.36 26.13 -4.54
N VAL A 347 -14.77 25.30 -3.57
CA VAL A 347 -14.30 23.92 -3.39
C VAL A 347 -15.34 22.96 -3.94
N ASP A 348 -14.88 21.98 -4.69
CA ASP A 348 -15.69 20.91 -5.24
C ASP A 348 -15.88 19.80 -4.19
N THR A 349 -14.76 19.29 -3.69
CA THR A 349 -14.71 18.15 -2.77
C THR A 349 -13.62 18.34 -1.72
N VAL A 350 -13.90 17.93 -0.49
CA VAL A 350 -12.91 17.78 0.60
C VAL A 350 -12.85 16.32 0.99
N SER A 351 -11.66 15.74 1.02
CA SER A 351 -11.44 14.36 1.45
C SER A 351 -10.42 14.30 2.58
N TYR A 352 -10.58 13.36 3.50
CA TYR A 352 -9.63 13.14 4.58
C TYR A 352 -9.65 11.68 5.04
N ALA A 353 -8.55 11.21 5.65
CA ALA A 353 -8.52 9.90 6.28
C ALA A 353 -8.32 10.04 7.79
N LEU A 354 -9.29 9.52 8.55
CA LEU A 354 -9.16 9.33 9.98
C LEU A 354 -8.46 8.00 10.23
N ALA A 355 -7.34 8.05 10.94
CA ALA A 355 -6.66 6.88 11.45
C ALA A 355 -6.89 6.72 12.95
N ILE A 356 -7.15 5.51 13.41
CA ILE A 356 -7.42 5.15 14.79
C ILE A 356 -6.45 4.07 15.19
N ASN A 357 -5.47 4.39 16.02
CA ASN A 357 -4.63 3.39 16.67
C ASN A 357 -5.37 2.87 17.90
N LEU A 358 -5.71 1.59 17.92
CA LEU A 358 -6.44 0.95 19.01
C LEU A 358 -5.48 0.10 19.85
N ASP A 359 -5.13 0.60 21.03
CA ASP A 359 -4.45 -0.17 22.07
C ASP A 359 -5.46 -0.95 22.91
N SER A 360 -5.08 -2.13 23.39
CA SER A 360 -5.96 -2.97 24.21
C SER A 360 -5.25 -3.60 25.41
N ILE A 361 -6.01 -3.72 26.49
CA ILE A 361 -5.63 -4.42 27.72
C ILE A 361 -6.69 -5.48 27.97
N ALA A 362 -6.27 -6.72 28.26
CA ALA A 362 -7.20 -7.82 28.53
C ALA A 362 -7.93 -7.64 29.87
N GLY A 363 -9.25 -7.88 29.88
CA GLY A 363 -10.09 -7.85 31.08
C GLY A 363 -10.75 -6.50 31.37
N ASP A 364 -11.56 -6.47 32.43
CA ASP A 364 -12.36 -5.32 32.84
C ASP A 364 -11.43 -4.13 33.17
N GLY A 365 -11.37 -3.17 32.26
CA GLY A 365 -10.52 -1.98 32.34
C GLY A 365 -10.76 -1.08 33.56
N ALA A 366 -11.66 -1.48 34.47
CA ALA A 366 -11.94 -0.85 35.76
C ALA A 366 -10.78 -0.98 36.77
N THR A 367 -9.94 -2.01 36.70
CA THR A 367 -8.67 -2.05 37.45
C THR A 367 -7.59 -1.33 36.67
N GLN A 368 -7.49 -0.01 36.88
CA GLN A 368 -6.39 0.81 36.39
C GLN A 368 -5.04 0.15 36.75
N GLY A 369 -4.35 -0.41 35.75
CA GLY A 369 -2.93 -0.76 35.85
C GLY A 369 -2.54 -2.22 36.09
N ALA A 370 -3.46 -3.20 36.03
CA ALA A 370 -3.11 -4.61 36.34
C ALA A 370 -3.20 -5.62 35.17
N GLY A 371 -3.74 -5.24 34.01
CA GLY A 371 -3.85 -6.13 32.84
C GLY A 371 -2.64 -6.05 31.90
N GLN A 372 -2.22 -7.18 31.31
CA GLN A 372 -1.17 -7.18 30.29
C GLN A 372 -1.68 -6.57 28.96
N PRO A 373 -0.91 -5.69 28.31
CA PRO A 373 -1.21 -5.21 26.97
C PRO A 373 -1.38 -6.37 25.99
N ALA A 374 -2.40 -6.29 25.16
CA ALA A 374 -2.72 -7.33 24.17
C ALA A 374 -2.56 -6.78 22.75
N CYS A 375 -1.94 -7.57 21.89
CA CYS A 375 -1.91 -7.30 20.46
C CYS A 375 -3.24 -7.70 19.83
N LEU A 376 -3.68 -6.96 18.80
CA LEU A 376 -4.91 -7.27 18.08
C LEU A 376 -4.59 -7.58 16.60
N LEU A 377 -5.33 -8.54 16.04
CA LEU A 377 -5.42 -8.79 14.60
C LEU A 377 -6.88 -8.95 14.18
N ALA A 378 -7.19 -8.70 12.90
CA ALA A 378 -8.53 -8.95 12.39
C ALA A 378 -8.77 -10.46 12.22
N ASP A 379 -9.94 -10.93 12.65
CA ASP A 379 -10.44 -12.27 12.39
C ASP A 379 -11.15 -12.31 11.03
N ARG A 380 -10.58 -13.06 10.09
CA ARG A 380 -11.08 -13.20 8.71
C ARG A 380 -12.51 -13.75 8.65
N ASN A 381 -12.86 -14.68 9.54
CA ASN A 381 -14.16 -15.35 9.52
C ASN A 381 -15.26 -14.41 10.01
N GLN A 382 -14.96 -13.60 11.03
CA GLN A 382 -15.86 -12.57 11.53
C GLN A 382 -15.96 -11.43 10.52
N LEU A 383 -14.83 -10.98 9.98
CA LEU A 383 -14.78 -9.97 8.93
C LEU A 383 -15.59 -10.37 7.69
N GLY A 384 -15.60 -11.65 7.32
CA GLY A 384 -16.39 -12.15 6.20
C GLY A 384 -17.89 -11.93 6.35
N ARG A 385 -18.41 -11.73 7.56
CA ARG A 385 -19.82 -11.42 7.85
C ARG A 385 -20.16 -9.94 7.65
N GLU A 386 -19.13 -9.09 7.58
CA GLU A 386 -19.24 -7.65 7.41
C GLU A 386 -19.27 -7.19 5.95
N TYR A 387 -19.07 -8.12 5.01
CA TYR A 387 -19.10 -7.87 3.58
C TYR A 387 -20.08 -8.82 2.89
N ALA A 388 -20.67 -8.36 1.78
CA ALA A 388 -21.58 -9.18 0.99
C ALA A 388 -20.86 -10.33 0.27
N SER A 389 -19.61 -10.08 -0.15
CA SER A 389 -18.76 -11.05 -0.83
C SER A 389 -17.34 -11.05 -0.29
N SER A 390 -16.70 -12.22 -0.32
CA SER A 390 -15.26 -12.37 -0.05
C SER A 390 -14.35 -11.68 -1.07
N LYS A 391 -14.92 -11.05 -2.11
CA LYS A 391 -14.20 -10.25 -3.12
C LYS A 391 -14.20 -8.76 -2.80
N ASP A 392 -15.02 -8.34 -1.84
CA ASP A 392 -15.22 -6.92 -1.51
C ASP A 392 -14.11 -6.39 -0.58
N TYR A 393 -13.27 -7.29 -0.07
CA TYR A 393 -12.09 -6.96 0.71
C TYR A 393 -10.89 -7.82 0.31
N SER A 394 -9.69 -7.31 0.58
CA SER A 394 -8.42 -8.03 0.48
C SER A 394 -7.93 -8.31 1.89
N PHE A 395 -7.60 -9.57 2.17
CA PHE A 395 -7.07 -10.02 3.45
C PHE A 395 -5.58 -10.36 3.32
N PHE A 396 -4.79 -9.94 4.30
CA PHE A 396 -3.35 -10.10 4.35
C PHE A 396 -2.99 -10.85 5.64
N PRO A 397 -2.82 -12.18 5.60
CA PRO A 397 -2.44 -12.96 6.77
C PRO A 397 -1.06 -12.51 7.27
N LEU A 398 -0.90 -12.37 8.58
CA LEU A 398 0.42 -12.13 9.18
C LEU A 398 0.92 -13.42 9.81
N GLY A 399 2.23 -13.61 9.91
CA GLY A 399 2.81 -14.80 10.55
C GLY A 399 2.34 -16.11 9.91
N PHE A 400 1.97 -16.07 8.64
CA PHE A 400 1.36 -17.16 7.86
C PHE A 400 -0.06 -17.60 8.29
N HIS A 401 -0.66 -17.06 9.35
CA HIS A 401 -1.94 -17.58 9.84
C HIS A 401 -3.13 -17.22 8.91
N PRO A 402 -3.89 -18.21 8.40
CA PRO A 402 -4.89 -17.98 7.36
C PRO A 402 -6.13 -17.20 7.84
N ALA A 403 -6.38 -17.17 9.15
CA ALA A 403 -7.55 -16.51 9.74
C ALA A 403 -7.25 -15.15 10.39
N TYR A 404 -5.99 -14.79 10.65
CA TYR A 404 -5.64 -13.60 11.43
C TYR A 404 -4.66 -12.71 10.68
N GLY A 405 -4.94 -11.41 10.61
CA GLY A 405 -4.08 -10.50 9.86
C GLY A 405 -4.64 -9.10 9.66
N ASN A 406 -4.15 -8.46 8.60
CA ASN A 406 -4.58 -7.14 8.17
C ASN A 406 -5.60 -7.25 7.04
N PHE A 407 -6.33 -6.18 6.75
CA PHE A 407 -7.21 -6.14 5.59
C PHE A 407 -7.34 -4.73 5.01
N SER A 408 -7.81 -4.66 3.76
CA SER A 408 -8.26 -3.43 3.14
C SER A 408 -9.43 -3.68 2.21
N SER A 409 -10.26 -2.67 2.02
CA SER A 409 -11.47 -2.74 1.21
C SER A 409 -11.73 -1.40 0.52
N PRO A 410 -12.39 -1.38 -0.64
CA PRO A 410 -12.81 -0.15 -1.29
C PRO A 410 -13.87 0.63 -0.49
N GLU A 411 -14.62 -0.07 0.36
CA GLU A 411 -15.71 0.47 1.19
C GLU A 411 -15.55 -0.01 2.64
N PRO A 412 -16.08 0.72 3.64
CA PRO A 412 -16.05 0.29 5.04
C PRO A 412 -16.76 -1.04 5.29
N PRO A 413 -16.36 -1.78 6.35
CA PRO A 413 -17.13 -2.92 6.82
C PRO A 413 -18.53 -2.49 7.30
N ALA A 414 -19.46 -3.44 7.39
CA ALA A 414 -20.81 -3.17 7.86
C ALA A 414 -20.87 -2.66 9.32
N LEU A 415 -19.88 -2.95 10.17
CA LEU A 415 -19.83 -2.52 11.58
C LEU A 415 -20.06 -1.00 11.77
N PRO A 416 -19.26 -0.08 11.18
CA PRO A 416 -19.56 1.35 11.23
C PRO A 416 -20.69 1.75 10.27
N SER A 417 -20.94 0.94 9.22
CA SER A 417 -21.81 1.31 8.10
C SER A 417 -23.30 1.05 8.34
N ARG A 418 -23.68 0.07 9.17
CA ARG A 418 -25.09 -0.28 9.43
C ARG A 418 -25.78 0.69 10.40
N ASN A 419 -25.01 1.49 11.14
CA ASN A 419 -25.51 2.47 12.09
C ASN A 419 -24.94 3.86 11.78
N GLN A 420 -23.84 4.23 12.43
CA GLN A 420 -23.37 5.60 12.50
C GLN A 420 -23.08 6.24 11.14
N LEU A 421 -22.41 5.55 10.21
CA LEU A 421 -22.11 6.12 8.89
C LEU A 421 -23.33 6.22 7.98
N ALA A 422 -24.24 5.24 8.02
CA ALA A 422 -25.49 5.30 7.27
C ALA A 422 -26.39 6.43 7.77
N ILE A 423 -26.52 6.58 9.09
CA ILE A 423 -27.28 7.68 9.71
C ILE A 423 -26.67 9.02 9.34
N THR A 424 -25.34 9.17 9.49
CA THR A 424 -24.63 10.40 9.10
C THR A 424 -24.87 10.74 7.63
N ARG A 425 -24.82 9.74 6.74
CA ARG A 425 -25.09 9.94 5.31
C ARG A 425 -26.54 10.34 5.03
N ASP A 426 -27.52 9.67 5.64
CA ASP A 426 -28.93 9.98 5.45
C ASP A 426 -29.28 11.36 6.01
N ASN A 427 -28.81 11.70 7.21
CA ASN A 427 -29.01 13.02 7.80
C ASN A 427 -28.37 14.12 6.96
N MET A 428 -27.11 13.96 6.58
CA MET A 428 -26.45 14.93 5.69
C MET A 428 -27.14 15.01 4.34
N SER A 429 -27.74 13.93 3.83
CA SER A 429 -28.54 13.98 2.60
C SER A 429 -29.83 14.76 2.82
N TYR A 430 -30.57 14.48 3.88
CA TYR A 430 -31.82 15.13 4.24
C TYR A 430 -31.65 16.64 4.47
N GLU A 431 -30.64 17.05 5.24
CA GLU A 431 -30.27 18.45 5.49
C GLU A 431 -29.86 19.20 4.20
N ASN A 432 -29.49 18.46 3.15
CA ASN A 432 -29.07 19.00 1.86
C ASN A 432 -30.02 18.61 0.72
N GLU A 433 -31.33 18.66 0.98
CA GLU A 433 -32.38 18.50 -0.04
C GLU A 433 -32.33 17.15 -0.79
N GLY A 434 -31.91 16.09 -0.09
CA GLY A 434 -31.77 14.74 -0.66
C GLY A 434 -30.51 14.56 -1.52
N ALA A 435 -29.58 15.52 -1.52
CA ALA A 435 -28.34 15.39 -2.26
C ALA A 435 -27.40 14.33 -1.63
N ASP A 436 -26.70 13.57 -2.46
CA ASP A 436 -25.62 12.69 -2.02
C ASP A 436 -24.32 13.51 -1.85
N VAL A 437 -24.05 13.89 -0.58
CA VAL A 437 -23.01 14.86 -0.19
C VAL A 437 -21.80 14.24 0.51
N VAL A 438 -21.93 13.04 1.09
CA VAL A 438 -20.86 12.36 1.83
C VAL A 438 -20.71 10.92 1.36
N SER A 439 -19.48 10.51 1.12
CA SER A 439 -19.12 9.14 0.83
C SER A 439 -18.02 8.63 1.76
N PHE A 440 -18.10 7.34 2.09
CA PHE A 440 -17.13 6.61 2.88
C PHE A 440 -16.43 5.64 1.94
N GLY A 441 -15.20 6.00 1.54
CA GLY A 441 -14.44 5.25 0.56
C GLY A 441 -13.52 4.22 1.21
N PHE A 442 -12.31 4.13 0.64
CA PHE A 442 -11.30 3.15 1.02
C PHE A 442 -11.13 3.01 2.53
N PHE A 443 -11.11 1.77 2.99
CA PHE A 443 -10.90 1.39 4.37
C PHE A 443 -9.73 0.42 4.47
N GLN A 444 -8.92 0.55 5.51
CA GLN A 444 -7.92 -0.45 5.84
C GLN A 444 -7.76 -0.61 7.33
N ALA A 445 -7.41 -1.81 7.76
CA ALA A 445 -7.03 -2.06 9.14
C ALA A 445 -5.79 -2.94 9.21
N TYR A 446 -4.82 -2.56 10.05
CA TYR A 446 -3.56 -3.26 10.14
C TYR A 446 -2.84 -3.07 11.48
N SER A 447 -2.04 -4.06 11.90
CA SER A 447 -1.16 -3.92 13.07
C SER A 447 -0.06 -2.86 12.84
N ASN A 448 0.16 -1.98 13.83
CA ASN A 448 1.19 -0.94 13.76
C ASN A 448 2.63 -1.46 13.76
N ILE A 449 2.85 -2.76 14.02
CA ILE A 449 4.14 -3.42 13.71
C ILE A 449 4.56 -3.16 12.26
N LYS A 450 3.59 -3.05 11.34
CA LYS A 450 3.82 -2.61 9.97
C LYS A 450 4.60 -1.29 9.92
N ARG A 451 4.30 -0.28 10.75
CA ARG A 451 4.98 1.02 10.73
C ARG A 451 6.41 0.94 11.26
N GLN A 452 6.66 0.05 12.23
CA GLN A 452 7.99 -0.17 12.80
C GLN A 452 8.94 -0.83 11.81
N VAL A 453 8.43 -1.82 11.08
CA VAL A 453 9.16 -2.52 10.02
C VAL A 453 9.22 -1.65 8.74
N ARG A 454 8.22 -0.79 8.51
CA ARG A 454 7.98 -0.07 7.24
C ARG A 454 7.57 1.41 7.44
N HIS A 455 8.53 2.32 7.59
CA HIS A 455 8.24 3.76 7.47
C HIS A 455 7.83 4.17 6.03
N ARG A 456 8.39 3.52 5.00
CA ARG A 456 8.00 3.68 3.59
C ARG A 456 7.88 2.35 2.88
N SER A 457 7.20 2.35 1.74
CA SER A 457 6.83 1.12 1.04
C SER A 457 7.99 0.19 0.66
N GLY A 458 9.19 0.74 0.48
CA GLY A 458 10.41 0.00 0.15
C GLY A 458 11.37 -0.20 1.32
N ASP A 459 10.99 0.13 2.56
CA ASP A 459 11.92 0.10 3.69
C ASP A 459 12.07 -1.28 4.34
N VAL A 460 11.15 -2.22 4.11
CA VAL A 460 11.24 -3.60 4.65
C VAL A 460 12.27 -4.39 3.84
N LEU A 461 13.43 -4.70 4.43
CA LEU A 461 14.50 -5.41 3.73
C LEU A 461 14.09 -6.85 3.39
N ALA A 462 13.34 -7.51 4.29
CA ALA A 462 12.78 -8.85 4.05
C ALA A 462 11.89 -8.92 2.79
N SER A 463 11.35 -7.80 2.31
CA SER A 463 10.51 -7.76 1.10
C SER A 463 11.30 -7.54 -0.21
N GLN A 464 12.61 -7.30 -0.12
CA GLN A 464 13.42 -6.86 -1.25
C GLN A 464 14.11 -7.99 -2.02
N GLY A 465 14.04 -9.25 -1.59
CA GLY A 465 14.66 -10.38 -2.32
C GLY A 465 16.20 -10.31 -2.39
N LEU A 466 16.83 -9.74 -1.35
CA LEU A 466 18.26 -9.43 -1.35
C LEU A 466 19.15 -10.66 -1.31
N ALA A 467 18.76 -11.71 -0.58
CA ALA A 467 19.53 -12.95 -0.53
C ALA A 467 19.54 -13.65 -1.89
N THR A 468 18.37 -13.71 -2.55
CA THR A 468 18.25 -14.22 -3.92
C THR A 468 19.17 -13.44 -4.86
N ALA A 469 19.15 -12.11 -4.79
CA ALA A 469 19.97 -11.28 -5.65
C ALA A 469 21.49 -11.42 -5.38
N ALA A 470 21.88 -11.67 -4.13
CA ALA A 470 23.28 -11.83 -3.74
C ALA A 470 23.85 -13.20 -4.12
N LEU A 471 23.10 -14.27 -3.83
CA LEU A 471 23.62 -15.65 -3.81
C LEU A 471 23.39 -16.44 -5.11
N THR A 472 22.52 -15.97 -6.01
CA THR A 472 22.11 -16.76 -7.19
C THR A 472 22.82 -16.37 -8.50
N ILE A 473 23.81 -15.48 -8.43
CA ILE A 473 24.71 -15.18 -9.55
C ILE A 473 26.11 -15.76 -9.27
N PRO A 474 26.63 -16.67 -10.11
CA PRO A 474 27.98 -17.17 -10.01
C PRO A 474 29.05 -16.09 -10.18
N ALA A 475 30.21 -16.26 -9.56
CA ALA A 475 31.32 -15.32 -9.69
C ALA A 475 31.84 -15.21 -11.14
N CYS A 476 31.74 -16.28 -11.94
CA CYS A 476 32.14 -16.29 -13.34
C CYS A 476 31.29 -15.33 -14.22
N ASP A 477 30.01 -15.17 -13.91
CA ASP A 477 29.11 -14.25 -14.62
C ASP A 477 29.36 -12.80 -14.25
N VAL A 478 29.64 -12.61 -12.97
CA VAL A 478 29.88 -11.32 -12.35
C VAL A 478 31.22 -10.74 -12.79
N ALA A 479 32.18 -11.61 -13.12
CA ALA A 479 33.48 -11.21 -13.65
C ALA A 479 33.36 -10.37 -14.93
N ARG A 480 32.32 -10.58 -15.75
CA ARG A 480 32.10 -9.92 -17.05
C ARG A 480 31.71 -8.45 -16.95
N SER A 481 31.25 -7.98 -15.78
CA SER A 481 30.84 -6.58 -15.58
C SER A 481 31.24 -6.07 -14.20
N GLY A 482 32.14 -5.07 -14.16
CA GLY A 482 32.57 -4.43 -12.92
C GLY A 482 31.40 -3.83 -12.13
N ARG A 483 30.34 -3.35 -12.82
CA ARG A 483 29.13 -2.82 -12.19
C ARG A 483 28.31 -3.91 -11.50
N VAL A 484 28.13 -5.06 -12.15
CA VAL A 484 27.44 -6.22 -11.56
C VAL A 484 28.22 -6.74 -10.36
N ARG A 485 29.56 -6.81 -10.47
CA ARG A 485 30.47 -7.19 -9.38
C ARG A 485 30.39 -6.30 -8.17
N ALA A 486 30.50 -4.99 -8.36
CA ALA A 486 30.37 -4.04 -7.26
C ALA A 486 29.00 -4.14 -6.59
N LYS A 487 27.93 -4.32 -7.38
CA LYS A 487 26.58 -4.46 -6.85
C LYS A 487 26.38 -5.76 -6.07
N GLN A 488 26.81 -6.90 -6.60
CA GLN A 488 26.71 -8.19 -5.90
C GLN A 488 27.53 -8.18 -4.62
N LYS A 489 28.78 -7.67 -4.66
CA LYS A 489 29.60 -7.53 -3.45
C LYS A 489 28.88 -6.72 -2.37
N LYS A 490 28.28 -5.59 -2.73
CA LYS A 490 27.49 -4.78 -1.79
C LYS A 490 26.28 -5.54 -1.20
N LEU A 491 25.66 -6.43 -1.98
CA LEU A 491 24.55 -7.26 -1.49
C LEU A 491 25.03 -8.38 -0.57
N LEU A 492 26.14 -9.05 -0.91
CA LEU A 492 26.81 -10.03 -0.04
C LEU A 492 27.24 -9.40 1.29
N ASP A 493 27.89 -8.23 1.23
CA ASP A 493 28.28 -7.46 2.41
C ASP A 493 27.05 -7.09 3.26
N ARG A 494 25.88 -6.88 2.66
CA ARG A 494 24.64 -6.60 3.37
C ARG A 494 24.05 -7.82 4.06
N ILE A 495 23.92 -8.94 3.35
CA ILE A 495 23.30 -10.15 3.92
C ILE A 495 24.17 -10.80 4.99
N GLY A 496 25.50 -10.62 4.92
CA GLY A 496 26.44 -11.07 5.93
C GLY A 496 26.80 -10.02 6.99
N GLY A 497 26.05 -8.92 7.11
CA GLY A 497 26.22 -7.91 8.17
C GLY A 497 27.47 -7.02 8.08
N ARG A 498 28.28 -7.15 7.01
CA ARG A 498 29.57 -6.46 6.85
C ARG A 498 29.45 -4.98 6.52
N LEU A 499 28.25 -4.50 6.15
CA LEU A 499 28.00 -3.07 5.98
C LEU A 499 27.98 -2.29 7.29
N THR A 500 27.71 -2.98 8.40
CA THR A 500 27.64 -2.43 9.75
C THR A 500 28.42 -3.34 10.71
N PRO A 501 29.77 -3.35 10.66
CA PRO A 501 30.57 -4.30 11.44
C PRO A 501 30.34 -4.23 12.96
N ASP A 502 30.04 -3.04 13.47
CA ASP A 502 29.77 -2.80 14.89
C ASP A 502 28.35 -3.24 15.31
N ASP A 503 27.44 -3.41 14.35
CA ASP A 503 26.06 -3.87 14.55
C ASP A 503 25.60 -4.65 13.30
N PRO A 504 26.05 -5.90 13.12
CA PRO A 504 25.83 -6.66 11.90
C PRO A 504 24.34 -6.83 11.57
N GLU A 505 23.52 -7.06 12.60
CA GLU A 505 22.08 -7.31 12.52
C GLU A 505 21.30 -6.12 11.95
N SER A 506 21.79 -4.89 12.12
CA SER A 506 21.14 -3.69 11.57
C SER A 506 21.11 -3.61 10.04
N SER A 507 21.97 -4.38 9.35
CA SER A 507 22.05 -4.39 7.88
C SER A 507 21.52 -5.69 7.25
N THR A 508 21.43 -6.78 8.00
CA THR A 508 20.90 -8.06 7.50
C THR A 508 19.37 -8.01 7.40
N PRO A 509 18.76 -8.58 6.34
CA PRO A 509 17.34 -8.36 6.07
C PRO A 509 16.39 -8.83 7.18
N PHE A 510 16.54 -10.06 7.66
CA PHE A 510 15.62 -10.67 8.63
C PHE A 510 15.97 -10.31 10.08
N ALA A 511 17.25 -10.26 10.45
CA ALA A 511 17.67 -9.83 11.79
C ALA A 511 17.24 -8.39 12.08
N ARG A 512 17.38 -7.49 11.11
CA ARG A 512 16.93 -6.11 11.30
C ARG A 512 15.42 -6.01 11.53
N GLU A 513 14.60 -6.76 10.79
CA GLU A 513 13.16 -6.76 11.05
C GLU A 513 12.83 -7.43 12.39
N ARG A 514 13.57 -8.48 12.78
CA ARG A 514 13.47 -9.12 14.10
C ARG A 514 13.70 -8.11 15.22
N LEU A 515 14.82 -7.40 15.21
CA LEU A 515 15.16 -6.38 16.20
C LEU A 515 14.10 -5.26 16.28
N ARG A 516 13.52 -4.85 15.14
CA ARG A 516 12.45 -3.85 15.11
C ARG A 516 11.15 -4.36 15.74
N VAL A 517 10.82 -5.63 15.52
CA VAL A 517 9.65 -6.24 16.16
C VAL A 517 9.89 -6.41 17.66
N GLU A 518 11.09 -6.85 18.08
CA GLU A 518 11.47 -6.96 19.50
C GLU A 518 11.43 -5.60 20.21
N ALA A 519 11.94 -4.54 19.57
CA ALA A 519 11.85 -3.18 20.08
C ALA A 519 10.38 -2.75 20.23
N ALA A 520 9.55 -3.01 19.22
CA ALA A 520 8.12 -2.69 19.27
C ALA A 520 7.36 -3.47 20.36
N ILE A 521 7.73 -4.72 20.64
CA ILE A 521 7.19 -5.49 21.77
C ILE A 521 7.58 -4.81 23.08
N THR A 522 8.87 -4.46 23.22
CA THR A 522 9.42 -3.86 24.44
C THR A 522 8.81 -2.49 24.73
N GLU A 523 8.64 -1.66 23.70
CA GLU A 523 8.06 -0.33 23.77
C GLU A 523 6.53 -0.33 23.73
N GLN A 524 5.91 -1.51 23.60
CA GLN A 524 4.45 -1.72 23.49
C GLN A 524 3.81 -1.00 22.29
N GLU A 525 4.56 -0.79 21.20
CA GLU A 525 4.12 -0.07 20.00
C GLU A 525 3.46 -0.98 18.95
N PHE A 526 2.41 -1.71 19.35
CA PHE A 526 1.74 -2.71 18.50
C PHE A 526 0.23 -2.53 18.35
N ALA A 527 -0.28 -1.32 18.59
CA ALA A 527 -1.69 -0.96 18.39
C ALA A 527 -2.24 -1.42 17.03
N PHE A 528 -3.52 -1.77 16.97
CA PHE A 528 -4.17 -2.10 15.71
C PHE A 528 -4.82 -0.86 15.11
N ARG A 529 -4.39 -0.49 13.89
CA ARG A 529 -4.77 0.76 13.25
C ARG A 529 -5.90 0.56 12.27
N PHE A 530 -7.00 1.26 12.45
CA PHE A 530 -8.06 1.43 11.45
C PHE A 530 -7.86 2.73 10.69
N GLU A 531 -8.19 2.77 9.41
CA GLU A 531 -8.18 3.99 8.61
C GLU A 531 -9.41 4.07 7.71
N GLN A 532 -10.17 5.15 7.85
CA GLN A 532 -11.36 5.43 7.05
C GLN A 532 -11.15 6.70 6.21
N VAL A 533 -11.28 6.59 4.89
CA VAL A 533 -11.37 7.75 3.99
C VAL A 533 -12.81 8.25 3.95
N VAL A 534 -13.00 9.54 4.21
CA VAL A 534 -14.29 10.23 4.07
C VAL A 534 -14.13 11.34 3.03
N SER A 535 -15.14 11.47 2.18
CA SER A 535 -15.19 12.50 1.13
C SER A 535 -16.51 13.26 1.20
N ILE A 536 -16.42 14.59 1.21
CA ILE A 536 -17.55 15.52 1.22
C ILE A 536 -17.57 16.28 -0.09
N ARG A 537 -18.64 16.11 -0.87
CA ARG A 537 -18.90 16.86 -2.10
C ARG A 537 -19.47 18.24 -1.74
N VAL A 538 -18.59 19.15 -1.34
CA VAL A 538 -18.93 20.51 -0.87
C VAL A 538 -19.83 21.26 -1.83
N GLN A 539 -19.65 21.10 -3.15
CA GLN A 539 -20.50 21.75 -4.14
C GLN A 539 -21.98 21.33 -4.08
N ARG A 540 -22.27 20.15 -3.54
CA ARG A 540 -23.63 19.61 -3.39
C ARG A 540 -24.26 19.99 -2.05
N LEU A 541 -23.48 20.53 -1.12
CA LEU A 541 -24.04 21.10 0.10
C LEU A 541 -24.85 22.36 -0.25
N VAL A 542 -26.01 22.52 0.38
CA VAL A 542 -26.77 23.77 0.33
C VAL A 542 -25.95 24.88 0.97
N ARG A 543 -26.18 26.13 0.55
CA ARG A 543 -25.31 27.26 0.95
C ARG A 543 -25.24 27.45 2.47
N ALA A 544 -26.34 27.21 3.19
CA ALA A 544 -26.39 27.29 4.65
C ALA A 544 -25.49 26.25 5.34
N GLU A 545 -25.34 25.07 4.73
CA GLU A 545 -24.56 23.95 5.26
C GLU A 545 -23.09 23.93 4.81
N ARG A 546 -22.65 24.91 4.00
CA ARG A 546 -21.25 25.03 3.56
C ARG A 546 -20.36 25.62 4.64
N SER A 547 -20.16 24.85 5.69
CA SER A 547 -19.29 25.19 6.81
C SER A 547 -18.23 24.11 7.03
N PHE A 548 -17.09 24.50 7.61
CA PHE A 548 -16.09 23.51 8.02
C PHE A 548 -16.62 22.58 9.11
N ARG A 549 -17.55 23.04 9.95
CA ARG A 549 -18.24 22.23 10.95
C ARG A 549 -19.00 21.07 10.30
N THR A 550 -19.77 21.35 9.26
CA THR A 550 -20.46 20.34 8.46
C THR A 550 -19.48 19.40 7.76
N VAL A 551 -18.39 19.93 7.20
CA VAL A 551 -17.36 19.13 6.51
C VAL A 551 -16.65 18.16 7.45
N ILE A 552 -16.41 18.49 8.73
CA ILE A 552 -15.69 17.63 9.67
C ILE A 552 -16.61 16.77 10.57
N ARG A 553 -17.92 17.02 10.57
CA ARG A 553 -18.92 16.28 11.37
C ARG A 553 -18.73 14.75 11.32
N PRO A 554 -18.51 14.12 10.14
CA PRO A 554 -18.33 12.66 10.09
C PRO A 554 -17.13 12.12 10.87
N ILE A 555 -16.03 12.88 11.00
CA ILE A 555 -14.87 12.47 11.81
C ILE A 555 -15.27 12.36 13.27
N PHE A 556 -16.00 13.34 13.81
CA PHE A 556 -16.35 13.34 15.23
C PHE A 556 -17.27 12.17 15.58
N GLN A 557 -18.20 11.83 14.70
CA GLN A 557 -19.04 10.65 14.87
C GLN A 557 -18.25 9.33 14.79
N LEU A 558 -17.27 9.24 13.89
CA LEU A 558 -16.34 8.09 13.85
C LEU A 558 -15.47 8.00 15.11
N MET A 559 -14.95 9.12 15.61
CA MET A 559 -14.16 9.15 16.85
C MET A 559 -15.01 8.68 18.04
N ARG A 560 -16.22 9.20 18.18
CA ARG A 560 -17.21 8.76 19.19
C ARG A 560 -17.48 7.26 19.09
N PHE A 561 -17.72 6.73 17.89
CA PHE A 561 -17.93 5.30 17.67
C PHE A 561 -16.79 4.45 18.25
N PHE A 562 -15.53 4.79 17.96
CA PHE A 562 -14.40 4.03 18.52
C PHE A 562 -14.22 4.21 20.04
N LEU A 563 -14.66 5.34 20.60
CA LEU A 563 -14.60 5.61 22.04
C LEU A 563 -15.68 4.87 22.85
N GLN A 564 -16.91 4.79 22.33
CA GLN A 564 -18.08 4.39 23.12
C GLN A 564 -18.71 3.08 22.67
N GLU A 565 -18.53 2.67 21.41
CA GLU A 565 -19.30 1.61 20.76
C GLU A 565 -18.45 0.35 20.53
N LYS A 566 -17.72 -0.05 21.57
CA LYS A 566 -16.78 -1.19 21.59
C LYS A 566 -17.39 -2.49 21.09
N GLN A 567 -18.65 -2.75 21.44
CA GLN A 567 -19.40 -3.95 21.08
C GLN A 567 -19.55 -4.15 19.57
N TYR A 568 -19.40 -3.09 18.78
CA TYR A 568 -19.51 -3.18 17.32
C TYR A 568 -18.20 -3.52 16.64
N TYR A 569 -17.04 -3.07 17.13
CA TYR A 569 -15.77 -3.36 16.46
C TYR A 569 -14.95 -4.47 17.11
N SER A 570 -15.17 -4.78 18.39
CA SER A 570 -14.46 -5.89 19.06
C SER A 570 -14.71 -7.26 18.41
N PRO A 571 -15.91 -7.62 17.87
CA PRO A 571 -16.15 -8.97 17.35
C PRO A 571 -15.29 -9.35 16.14
N VAL A 572 -14.79 -8.37 15.37
CA VAL A 572 -13.90 -8.64 14.21
C VAL A 572 -12.43 -8.69 14.60
N LEU A 573 -12.10 -8.50 15.87
CA LEU A 573 -10.76 -8.52 16.38
C LEU A 573 -10.49 -9.79 17.20
N ARG A 574 -9.24 -10.19 17.21
CA ARG A 574 -8.73 -11.28 18.03
C ARG A 574 -7.53 -10.76 18.82
N ARG A 575 -7.46 -11.15 20.09
CA ARG A 575 -6.40 -10.75 21.01
C ARG A 575 -5.30 -11.80 21.07
N PHE A 576 -4.06 -11.34 21.15
CA PHE A 576 -2.86 -12.15 21.27
C PHE A 576 -1.96 -11.57 22.34
N PRO A 577 -1.32 -12.41 23.18
CA PRO A 577 -0.17 -11.99 23.97
C PRO A 577 0.97 -11.57 23.03
N SER A 578 1.79 -10.60 23.46
CA SER A 578 2.92 -10.09 22.67
C SER A 578 3.94 -11.18 22.34
N GLU A 579 4.09 -12.17 23.22
CA GLU A 579 4.97 -13.35 23.04
C GLU A 579 4.48 -14.24 21.89
N VAL A 580 3.17 -14.25 21.63
CA VAL A 580 2.54 -15.02 20.56
C VAL A 580 2.54 -14.23 19.27
N PHE A 581 1.88 -13.07 19.27
CA PHE A 581 1.96 -12.11 18.18
C PHE A 581 2.24 -10.74 18.78
N PRO A 582 3.28 -10.02 18.30
CA PRO A 582 4.06 -10.28 17.09
C PRO A 582 5.26 -11.24 17.28
N GLY A 583 5.42 -11.90 18.44
CA GLY A 583 6.53 -12.84 18.69
C GLY A 583 6.74 -13.93 17.63
N ILE A 584 5.69 -14.43 16.98
CA ILE A 584 5.82 -15.36 15.84
C ILE A 584 6.60 -14.77 14.65
N LEU A 585 6.53 -13.45 14.43
CA LEU A 585 7.32 -12.77 13.39
C LEU A 585 8.81 -12.77 13.74
N VAL A 586 9.15 -12.63 15.04
CA VAL A 586 10.52 -12.75 15.54
C VAL A 586 11.04 -14.16 15.26
N ALA A 587 10.27 -15.19 15.65
CA ALA A 587 10.66 -16.58 15.47
C ALA A 587 10.91 -16.96 14.00
N PHE A 588 9.98 -16.61 13.09
CA PHE A 588 10.18 -16.88 11.67
C PHE A 588 11.34 -16.08 11.08
N SER A 589 11.58 -14.85 11.55
CA SER A 589 12.74 -14.07 11.08
C SER A 589 14.05 -14.74 11.42
N THR A 590 14.18 -15.30 12.63
CA THR A 590 15.38 -16.06 13.01
C THR A 590 15.54 -17.32 12.15
N VAL A 591 14.44 -18.03 11.83
CA VAL A 591 14.50 -19.19 10.92
C VAL A 591 15.00 -18.80 9.53
N PHE A 592 14.48 -17.70 8.95
CA PHE A 592 14.92 -17.24 7.63
C PHE A 592 16.35 -16.71 7.63
N GLU A 593 16.78 -16.07 8.71
CA GLU A 593 18.17 -15.66 8.93
C GLU A 593 19.11 -16.86 8.90
N LEU A 594 18.86 -17.87 9.74
CA LEU A 594 19.66 -19.10 9.81
C LEU A 594 19.70 -19.85 8.47
N ALA A 595 18.57 -19.89 7.75
CA ALA A 595 18.52 -20.51 6.43
C ALA A 595 19.35 -19.74 5.38
N ILE A 596 19.38 -18.41 5.45
CA ILE A 596 20.19 -17.58 4.54
C ILE A 596 21.68 -17.67 4.90
N GLU A 597 22.04 -17.73 6.17
CA GLU A 597 23.42 -17.92 6.62
C GLU A 597 23.99 -19.26 6.10
N GLU A 598 23.21 -20.33 6.20
CA GLU A 598 23.57 -21.64 5.63
C GLU A 598 23.77 -21.56 4.11
N MET A 599 22.86 -20.87 3.41
CA MET A 599 22.98 -20.69 1.96
C MET A 599 24.17 -19.81 1.56
N GLU A 600 24.53 -18.80 2.37
CA GLU A 600 25.75 -18.01 2.18
C GLU A 600 26.98 -18.90 2.38
N GLN A 601 27.00 -19.75 3.40
CA GLN A 601 28.10 -20.67 3.65
C GLN A 601 28.31 -21.61 2.46
N ARG A 602 27.25 -22.28 1.98
CA ARG A 602 27.31 -23.14 0.79
C ARG A 602 27.74 -22.38 -0.46
N PHE A 603 27.28 -21.13 -0.64
CA PHE A 603 27.72 -20.28 -1.73
C PHE A 603 29.23 -20.01 -1.69
N ARG A 604 29.78 -19.76 -0.49
CA ARG A 604 31.23 -19.56 -0.29
C ARG A 604 32.02 -20.84 -0.58
N ASP A 605 31.53 -21.99 -0.11
CA ASP A 605 32.19 -23.28 -0.27
C ASP A 605 32.26 -23.73 -1.74
N GLN A 606 31.25 -23.39 -2.54
CA GLN A 606 31.25 -23.62 -3.99
C GLN A 606 32.11 -22.62 -4.79
N GLY A 607 32.66 -21.59 -4.14
CA GLY A 607 33.60 -20.64 -4.72
C GLY A 607 33.09 -19.98 -6.00
N SER A 608 33.78 -20.19 -7.12
CA SER A 608 33.46 -19.53 -8.40
C SER A 608 32.16 -19.99 -9.04
N LYS A 609 31.65 -21.17 -8.68
CA LYS A 609 30.40 -21.75 -9.20
C LYS A 609 29.17 -21.12 -8.55
N GLY A 610 29.27 -20.67 -7.30
CA GLY A 610 28.13 -20.21 -6.51
C GLY A 610 27.08 -21.31 -6.29
N LEU A 611 25.83 -20.92 -6.01
CA LEU A 611 24.74 -21.87 -5.81
C LEU A 611 24.26 -22.50 -7.14
N GLY A 612 24.03 -23.81 -7.13
CA GLY A 612 23.35 -24.53 -8.21
C GLY A 612 21.87 -24.16 -8.35
N LEU A 613 21.18 -24.73 -9.34
CA LEU A 613 19.77 -24.41 -9.62
C LEU A 613 18.84 -24.64 -8.42
N ALA A 614 18.95 -25.79 -7.76
CA ALA A 614 18.07 -26.16 -6.65
C ALA A 614 18.22 -25.18 -5.47
N LEU A 615 19.44 -24.95 -4.99
CA LEU A 615 19.68 -23.98 -3.91
C LEU A 615 19.32 -22.54 -4.33
N SER A 616 19.51 -22.17 -5.60
CA SER A 616 19.09 -20.85 -6.11
C SER A 616 17.57 -20.65 -6.04
N GLU A 617 16.78 -21.66 -6.45
CA GLU A 617 15.32 -21.63 -6.29
C GLU A 617 14.90 -21.72 -4.81
N GLY A 618 15.67 -22.43 -3.99
CA GLY A 618 15.49 -22.51 -2.53
C GLY A 618 15.61 -21.16 -1.84
N VAL A 619 16.70 -20.43 -2.07
CA VAL A 619 16.88 -19.04 -1.56
C VAL A 619 15.74 -18.14 -2.07
N ALA A 620 15.35 -18.29 -3.33
CA ALA A 620 14.24 -17.54 -3.91
C ALA A 620 12.88 -17.86 -3.26
N ALA A 621 12.67 -19.09 -2.79
CA ALA A 621 11.50 -19.50 -2.03
C ALA A 621 11.53 -18.90 -0.61
N ILE A 622 12.67 -18.97 0.07
CA ILE A 622 12.90 -18.41 1.42
C ILE A 622 12.62 -16.89 1.45
N ASP A 623 13.22 -16.11 0.55
CA ASP A 623 12.99 -14.66 0.47
C ASP A 623 11.50 -14.32 0.26
N ARG A 624 10.79 -15.12 -0.55
CA ARG A 624 9.36 -14.91 -0.83
C ARG A 624 8.47 -15.29 0.34
N LEU A 625 8.79 -16.38 1.03
CA LEU A 625 8.10 -16.79 2.25
C LEU A 625 8.30 -15.77 3.36
N GLY A 626 9.52 -15.28 3.55
CA GLY A 626 9.82 -14.18 4.46
C GLY A 626 9.04 -12.91 4.13
N ASN A 627 9.00 -12.51 2.86
CA ASN A 627 8.16 -11.39 2.42
C ASN A 627 6.67 -11.61 2.74
N PHE A 628 6.15 -12.81 2.46
CA PHE A 628 4.75 -13.15 2.76
C PHE A 628 4.46 -13.16 4.26
N CYS A 629 5.38 -13.65 5.11
CA CYS A 629 5.24 -13.67 6.57
C CYS A 629 4.91 -12.28 7.15
N PHE A 630 5.60 -11.25 6.67
CA PHE A 630 5.46 -9.87 7.14
C PHE A 630 4.34 -9.08 6.46
N THR A 631 4.05 -9.38 5.18
CA THR A 631 3.16 -8.54 4.37
C THR A 631 1.80 -9.17 4.11
N GLY A 632 1.70 -10.50 4.18
CA GLY A 632 0.55 -11.27 3.74
C GLY A 632 0.22 -11.13 2.25
N ASP A 633 1.10 -10.53 1.42
CA ASP A 633 0.79 -10.23 0.02
C ASP A 633 0.88 -11.49 -0.84
N PRO A 634 -0.24 -12.06 -1.32
CA PRO A 634 -0.21 -13.31 -2.07
C PRO A 634 0.51 -13.21 -3.41
N ARG A 635 0.77 -12.00 -3.93
CA ARG A 635 1.48 -11.79 -5.20
C ARG A 635 2.95 -12.21 -5.13
N VAL A 636 3.53 -12.27 -3.92
CA VAL A 636 4.93 -12.69 -3.72
C VAL A 636 5.07 -14.22 -3.76
N LEU A 637 3.96 -14.96 -3.74
CA LEU A 637 3.90 -16.42 -3.85
C LEU A 637 3.27 -16.83 -5.20
N PRO A 638 4.05 -16.94 -6.30
CA PRO A 638 3.55 -17.39 -7.58
C PRO A 638 2.88 -18.76 -7.46
N CYS A 639 1.55 -18.79 -7.58
CA CYS A 639 0.75 -20.02 -7.41
C CYS A 639 1.19 -21.15 -8.34
N ARG A 640 1.80 -20.85 -9.49
CA ARG A 640 2.33 -21.85 -10.41
C ARG A 640 3.46 -22.66 -9.80
N VAL A 641 4.33 -22.05 -8.97
CA VAL A 641 5.51 -22.69 -8.37
C VAL A 641 5.18 -23.22 -6.98
N PHE A 642 4.53 -22.43 -6.14
CA PHE A 642 4.25 -22.81 -4.75
C PHE A 642 3.12 -23.83 -4.57
N ARG A 643 2.36 -24.16 -5.64
CA ARG A 643 1.34 -25.22 -5.58
C ARG A 643 1.97 -26.61 -5.69
N PRO A 644 2.84 -26.92 -6.67
CA PRO A 644 3.61 -28.17 -6.68
C PRO A 644 4.50 -28.37 -5.45
N LEU A 645 5.00 -27.29 -4.85
CA LEU A 645 5.74 -27.36 -3.58
C LEU A 645 4.86 -27.61 -2.35
N GLU A 646 3.54 -27.77 -2.53
CA GLU A 646 2.53 -27.95 -1.47
C GLU A 646 2.41 -26.80 -0.46
N THR A 647 3.22 -25.75 -0.61
CA THR A 647 3.24 -24.57 0.25
C THR A 647 1.89 -23.90 0.36
N MET A 648 1.18 -23.74 -0.77
CA MET A 648 -0.12 -23.05 -0.79
C MET A 648 -1.17 -23.78 0.05
N GLU A 649 -1.14 -25.11 0.07
CA GLU A 649 -2.12 -25.89 0.83
C GLU A 649 -1.75 -25.94 2.31
N SER A 650 -0.46 -26.08 2.62
CA SER A 650 0.07 -25.98 3.98
C SER A 650 -0.28 -24.65 4.65
N LEU A 651 -0.08 -23.53 3.93
CA LEU A 651 -0.44 -22.20 4.43
C LEU A 651 -1.96 -22.05 4.67
N ARG A 652 -2.80 -22.64 3.82
CA ARG A 652 -4.27 -22.56 3.99
C ARG A 652 -4.76 -23.36 5.18
N ARG A 653 -4.20 -24.55 5.42
CA ARG A 653 -4.69 -25.49 6.44
C ARG A 653 -4.13 -25.20 7.83
N GLY A 654 -2.85 -24.87 7.91
CA GLY A 654 -2.14 -24.74 9.20
C GLY A 654 -1.33 -23.47 9.33
N GLY A 655 -1.35 -22.57 8.34
CA GLY A 655 -0.51 -21.37 8.36
C GLY A 655 0.97 -21.70 8.41
N TRP A 656 1.41 -22.80 7.78
CA TRP A 656 2.78 -23.26 7.87
C TRP A 656 3.53 -23.15 6.52
N PRO A 657 4.72 -22.54 6.46
CA PRO A 657 5.50 -22.42 5.23
C PRO A 657 6.24 -23.72 4.91
N TYR A 658 5.58 -24.63 4.18
CA TYR A 658 6.14 -25.92 3.75
C TYR A 658 6.74 -25.87 2.34
N ILE A 659 7.82 -26.61 2.09
CA ILE A 659 8.39 -26.84 0.76
C ILE A 659 8.56 -28.36 0.61
N ASN A 660 7.88 -28.97 -0.37
CA ASN A 660 7.98 -30.40 -0.61
C ASN A 660 9.40 -30.79 -1.08
N PRO A 661 10.17 -31.58 -0.28
CA PRO A 661 11.53 -31.97 -0.64
C PRO A 661 11.59 -32.95 -1.82
N ASP A 662 10.51 -33.66 -2.15
CA ASP A 662 10.47 -34.53 -3.34
C ASP A 662 10.47 -33.72 -4.64
N VAL A 663 10.07 -32.44 -4.57
CA VAL A 663 10.07 -31.51 -5.70
C VAL A 663 11.29 -30.57 -5.66
N LEU A 664 11.60 -30.03 -4.47
CA LEU A 664 12.74 -29.14 -4.23
C LEU A 664 13.41 -29.50 -2.90
N ASP A 665 14.48 -30.28 -2.98
CA ASP A 665 15.29 -30.66 -1.83
C ASP A 665 16.45 -29.68 -1.63
N MET A 666 16.47 -29.00 -0.49
CA MET A 666 17.55 -28.08 -0.10
C MET A 666 18.51 -28.70 0.93
N ARG A 667 18.21 -29.90 1.42
CA ARG A 667 18.85 -30.48 2.60
C ARG A 667 20.33 -30.74 2.43
N TYR A 668 20.69 -31.45 1.37
CA TYR A 668 22.02 -32.03 1.21
C TYR A 668 22.77 -31.48 0.00
N GLY A 669 24.06 -31.17 0.19
CA GLY A 669 24.98 -30.77 -0.87
C GLY A 669 24.44 -29.62 -1.73
N ASP A 670 24.45 -29.82 -3.05
CA ASP A 670 23.98 -28.87 -4.07
C ASP A 670 22.44 -28.78 -4.21
N GLY A 671 21.70 -29.49 -3.35
CA GLY A 671 20.26 -29.64 -3.46
C GLY A 671 19.82 -30.45 -4.69
N LYS A 672 18.53 -30.77 -4.75
CA LYS A 672 17.92 -31.47 -5.89
C LYS A 672 16.61 -30.80 -6.27
N ILE A 673 16.33 -30.78 -7.57
CA ILE A 673 15.09 -30.25 -8.12
C ILE A 673 14.52 -31.26 -9.10
N HIS A 674 13.27 -31.67 -8.88
CA HIS A 674 12.60 -32.63 -9.74
C HIS A 674 12.01 -31.92 -10.96
N ILE A 675 12.82 -31.71 -12.00
CA ILE A 675 12.47 -30.88 -13.18
C ILE A 675 11.17 -31.32 -13.88
N ASP A 676 10.83 -32.61 -13.86
CA ASP A 676 9.59 -33.08 -14.49
C ASP A 676 8.33 -32.71 -13.70
N GLN A 677 8.43 -32.60 -12.39
CA GLN A 677 7.36 -32.11 -11.51
C GLN A 677 7.41 -30.58 -11.38
N TRP A 678 8.53 -29.96 -11.77
CA TRP A 678 8.70 -28.52 -11.73
C TRP A 678 7.82 -27.82 -12.77
N PRO A 679 7.15 -26.71 -12.42
CA PRO A 679 6.24 -26.01 -13.31
C PRO A 679 6.94 -25.45 -14.55
N LYS A 680 6.31 -25.62 -15.72
CA LYS A 680 6.85 -25.22 -17.04
C LYS A 680 5.96 -24.18 -17.75
N LEU A 681 6.57 -23.36 -18.60
CA LEU A 681 5.93 -22.43 -19.53
C LEU A 681 5.48 -23.16 -20.80
N LYS A 682 4.78 -22.45 -21.71
CA LYS A 682 4.23 -23.02 -22.96
C LYS A 682 5.28 -23.71 -23.86
N GLN A 683 6.55 -23.34 -23.75
CA GLN A 683 7.69 -23.91 -24.49
C GLN A 683 8.46 -24.96 -23.67
N ASN A 684 7.80 -25.63 -22.70
CA ASN A 684 8.45 -26.60 -21.81
C ASN A 684 9.61 -26.05 -20.95
N ARG A 685 9.77 -24.72 -20.88
CA ARG A 685 10.80 -24.06 -20.07
C ARG A 685 10.39 -23.98 -18.60
N PRO A 686 11.25 -24.32 -17.63
CA PRO A 686 10.91 -24.22 -16.21
C PRO A 686 10.68 -22.77 -15.80
N VAL A 687 9.74 -22.56 -14.88
CA VAL A 687 9.50 -21.27 -14.25
C VAL A 687 10.54 -21.06 -13.15
N LEU A 688 11.47 -20.12 -13.34
CA LEU A 688 12.58 -19.87 -12.40
C LEU A 688 12.34 -18.59 -11.58
N MET A 689 12.14 -18.74 -10.27
CA MET A 689 11.87 -17.63 -9.36
C MET A 689 13.08 -16.74 -9.13
N HIS A 690 14.29 -17.32 -9.06
CA HIS A 690 15.49 -16.52 -8.81
C HIS A 690 15.81 -15.60 -10.00
N VAL A 691 15.65 -16.09 -11.24
CA VAL A 691 15.84 -15.31 -12.46
C VAL A 691 14.93 -14.08 -12.50
N ALA A 692 13.68 -14.21 -12.09
CA ALA A 692 12.75 -13.08 -12.00
C ALA A 692 13.24 -12.02 -10.99
N SER A 693 13.86 -12.44 -9.89
CA SER A 693 14.48 -11.52 -8.93
C SER A 693 15.70 -10.82 -9.54
N LEU A 694 16.56 -11.56 -10.25
CA LEU A 694 17.72 -10.98 -10.93
C LEU A 694 17.33 -9.89 -11.95
N ALA A 695 16.21 -10.07 -12.66
CA ALA A 695 15.71 -9.06 -13.59
C ALA A 695 15.37 -7.73 -12.89
N TYR A 696 14.80 -7.81 -11.67
CA TYR A 696 14.48 -6.65 -10.86
C TYR A 696 15.74 -5.95 -10.33
N HIS A 697 16.73 -6.70 -9.85
CA HIS A 697 17.93 -6.12 -9.26
C HIS A 697 18.97 -5.68 -10.29
N TYR A 698 19.24 -6.49 -11.30
CA TYR A 698 20.37 -6.28 -12.22
C TYR A 698 19.95 -5.88 -13.64
N GLY A 699 18.66 -6.02 -13.98
CA GLY A 699 18.13 -5.77 -15.32
C GLY A 699 17.95 -7.05 -16.12
N ARG A 700 17.25 -6.92 -17.25
CA ARG A 700 16.86 -8.07 -18.10
C ARG A 700 18.06 -8.84 -18.65
N ASP A 701 19.14 -8.16 -19.02
CA ASP A 701 20.30 -8.79 -19.65
C ASP A 701 20.98 -9.82 -18.73
N VAL A 702 21.17 -9.47 -17.45
CA VAL A 702 21.76 -10.39 -16.46
C VAL A 702 20.85 -11.58 -16.20
N ALA A 703 19.54 -11.34 -16.11
CA ALA A 703 18.56 -12.40 -15.92
C ALA A 703 18.49 -13.37 -17.12
N SER A 704 18.47 -12.84 -18.34
CA SER A 704 18.47 -13.64 -19.57
C SER A 704 19.74 -14.46 -19.68
N ASN A 705 20.91 -13.89 -19.41
CA ASN A 705 22.17 -14.62 -19.44
C ASN A 705 22.17 -15.78 -18.43
N ARG A 706 21.75 -15.52 -17.18
CA ARG A 706 21.65 -16.57 -16.16
C ARG A 706 20.67 -17.67 -16.57
N HIS A 707 19.51 -17.31 -17.10
CA HIS A 707 18.52 -18.26 -17.59
C HIS A 707 19.12 -19.16 -18.68
N SER A 708 19.76 -18.56 -19.69
CA SER A 708 20.41 -19.30 -20.77
C SER A 708 21.44 -20.27 -20.23
N GLN A 709 22.31 -19.84 -19.32
CA GLN A 709 23.33 -20.72 -18.75
C GLN A 709 22.77 -21.92 -18.01
N LEU A 710 21.74 -21.72 -17.18
CA LEU A 710 21.06 -22.81 -16.48
C LEU A 710 20.41 -23.77 -17.49
N TRP A 711 19.87 -23.23 -18.58
CA TRP A 711 19.33 -24.04 -19.66
C TRP A 711 20.41 -24.92 -20.30
N PHE A 712 21.57 -24.37 -20.63
CA PHE A 712 22.67 -25.13 -21.24
C PHE A 712 23.35 -26.11 -20.27
N ALA A 713 23.63 -25.67 -19.05
CA ALA A 713 24.45 -26.41 -18.10
C ALA A 713 23.66 -27.44 -17.29
N GLU A 714 22.39 -27.17 -16.99
CA GLU A 714 21.65 -27.94 -15.97
C GLU A 714 20.35 -28.57 -16.48
N LEU A 715 19.75 -28.04 -17.56
CA LEU A 715 18.41 -28.48 -18.02
C LEU A 715 18.45 -29.17 -19.40
N GLY A 716 18.73 -28.44 -20.47
CA GLY A 716 18.71 -28.95 -21.85
C GLY A 716 19.96 -29.72 -22.26
N GLY A 717 21.13 -29.40 -21.70
CA GLY A 717 22.38 -30.11 -21.99
C GLY A 717 22.40 -31.56 -21.50
N ARG A 718 21.66 -31.87 -20.41
CA ARG A 718 21.60 -33.21 -19.81
C ARG A 718 20.75 -34.21 -20.62
N SER A 719 19.86 -33.73 -21.48
CA SER A 719 19.01 -34.57 -22.36
C SER A 719 19.65 -34.94 -23.70
N ILE A 720 20.88 -34.50 -23.98
CA ILE A 720 21.57 -34.81 -25.23
C ILE A 720 22.20 -36.22 -25.15
N GLN A 721 21.42 -37.24 -25.50
CA GLN A 721 21.89 -38.63 -25.57
C GLN A 721 22.28 -39.07 -27.00
N GLY A 722 22.49 -38.11 -27.93
CA GLY A 722 22.89 -38.40 -29.30
C GLY A 722 22.77 -37.22 -30.26
N ILE A 723 23.30 -37.37 -31.47
CA ILE A 723 23.40 -36.33 -32.51
C ILE A 723 22.03 -35.75 -32.91
N ALA A 724 20.98 -36.56 -32.97
CA ALA A 724 19.64 -36.10 -33.35
C ALA A 724 18.98 -35.20 -32.28
N THR A 725 19.18 -35.53 -31.00
CA THR A 725 18.78 -34.68 -29.85
C THR A 725 19.66 -33.44 -29.74
N ALA A 726 20.95 -33.54 -30.05
CA ALA A 726 21.85 -32.38 -30.12
C ALA A 726 21.43 -31.41 -31.24
N GLY A 727 21.04 -31.93 -32.41
CA GLY A 727 20.56 -31.14 -33.54
C GLY A 727 19.28 -30.37 -33.21
N ARG A 728 18.28 -31.04 -32.62
CA ARG A 728 17.05 -30.37 -32.14
C ARG A 728 17.33 -29.32 -31.08
N PHE A 729 18.21 -29.62 -30.13
CA PHE A 729 18.61 -28.68 -29.09
C PHE A 729 19.31 -27.43 -29.68
N LEU A 730 20.21 -27.61 -30.65
CA LEU A 730 20.85 -26.51 -31.36
C LEU A 730 19.85 -25.68 -32.16
N GLU A 731 18.88 -26.31 -32.81
CA GLU A 731 17.82 -25.63 -33.54
C GLU A 731 16.95 -24.77 -32.60
N GLU A 732 16.53 -25.31 -31.46
CA GLU A 732 15.79 -24.58 -30.43
C GLU A 732 16.59 -23.40 -29.87
N VAL A 733 17.88 -23.60 -29.59
CA VAL A 733 18.79 -22.56 -29.10
C VAL A 733 18.94 -21.42 -30.11
N LEU A 734 19.20 -21.76 -31.37
CA LEU A 734 19.34 -20.77 -32.43
C LEU A 734 18.02 -20.03 -32.63
N ARG A 735 16.89 -20.74 -32.66
CA ARG A 735 15.58 -20.14 -32.92
C ARG A 735 15.05 -19.30 -31.78
N GLU A 736 15.26 -19.70 -30.54
CA GLU A 736 14.61 -19.08 -29.39
C GLU A 736 15.51 -18.17 -28.54
N LEU A 737 16.83 -18.25 -28.68
CA LEU A 737 17.78 -17.37 -27.97
C LEU A 737 18.55 -16.49 -28.96
N TRP A 738 19.22 -17.13 -29.92
CA TRP A 738 20.14 -16.42 -30.80
C TRP A 738 19.42 -15.52 -31.81
N MET A 739 18.33 -15.99 -32.42
CA MET A 739 17.54 -15.19 -33.36
C MET A 739 16.91 -13.96 -32.68
N PRO A 740 16.22 -14.04 -31.52
CA PRO A 740 15.70 -12.85 -30.85
C PRO A 740 16.76 -11.84 -30.41
N GLU A 741 17.90 -12.31 -29.87
CA GLU A 741 19.02 -11.43 -29.48
C GLU A 741 19.65 -10.76 -30.71
N THR A 742 19.89 -11.52 -31.77
CA THR A 742 20.42 -11.00 -33.03
C THR A 742 19.45 -10.01 -33.66
N LYS A 743 18.14 -10.30 -33.62
CA LYS A 743 17.08 -9.40 -34.10
C LYS A 743 17.08 -8.10 -33.32
N THR A 744 17.13 -8.16 -31.99
CA THR A 744 17.19 -6.98 -31.12
C THR A 744 18.44 -6.15 -31.38
N PHE A 745 19.60 -6.80 -31.51
CA PHE A 745 20.86 -6.14 -31.85
C PHE A 745 20.79 -5.45 -33.21
N MET A 746 20.31 -6.14 -34.23
CA MET A 746 20.17 -5.62 -35.59
C MET A 746 19.20 -4.44 -35.64
N VAL A 747 18.01 -4.56 -35.01
CA VAL A 747 17.04 -3.46 -34.85
C VAL A 747 17.70 -2.24 -34.19
N HIS A 748 18.47 -2.45 -33.13
CA HIS A 748 19.17 -1.36 -32.44
C HIS A 748 20.22 -0.68 -33.33
N GLN A 749 21.04 -1.45 -34.05
CA GLN A 749 22.04 -0.89 -34.97
C GLN A 749 21.40 -0.16 -36.16
N LEU A 750 20.33 -0.72 -36.72
CA LEU A 750 19.61 -0.15 -37.85
C LEU A 750 18.86 1.12 -37.44
N HIS A 751 18.22 1.16 -36.27
CA HIS A 751 17.64 2.39 -35.73
C HIS A 751 18.69 3.47 -35.44
N ARG A 752 19.86 3.08 -34.90
CA ARG A 752 20.96 4.03 -34.67
C ARG A 752 21.45 4.65 -35.98
N ARG A 753 21.55 3.85 -37.05
CA ARG A 753 21.98 4.30 -38.38
C ARG A 753 20.92 5.18 -39.05
N LEU A 754 19.64 4.78 -39.00
CA LEU A 754 18.52 5.59 -39.52
C LEU A 754 18.39 6.94 -38.79
N ALA A 755 18.67 6.97 -37.48
CA ALA A 755 18.68 8.21 -36.69
C ALA A 755 19.86 9.13 -37.05
N GLN A 756 21.00 8.57 -37.46
CA GLN A 756 22.15 9.33 -37.98
C GLN A 756 21.85 9.88 -39.39
N GLU A 757 21.28 9.07 -40.28
CA GLU A 757 20.94 9.48 -41.66
C GLU A 757 19.78 10.51 -41.70
N SER A 758 18.89 10.50 -40.70
CA SER A 758 17.83 11.52 -40.56
C SER A 758 18.36 12.90 -40.14
N GLN A 759 19.56 12.98 -39.54
CA GLN A 759 20.23 14.28 -39.27
C GLN A 759 20.85 14.90 -40.53
N ASP A 760 21.11 14.10 -41.57
CA ASP A 760 21.72 14.52 -42.84
C ASP A 760 20.68 14.85 -43.94
N GLY A 761 19.39 14.94 -43.61
CA GLY A 761 18.37 15.60 -44.47
C GLY A 761 17.64 14.73 -45.50
N ILE A 762 17.69 13.39 -45.42
CA ILE A 762 16.96 12.50 -46.34
C ILE A 762 15.70 11.93 -45.65
N SER A 763 14.59 12.67 -45.67
CA SER A 763 13.41 12.38 -44.83
C SER A 763 12.45 11.29 -45.34
N GLN A 764 12.43 10.96 -46.64
CA GLN A 764 11.44 10.02 -47.20
C GLN A 764 11.92 8.55 -47.16
N SER A 765 13.18 8.31 -47.51
CA SER A 765 13.81 6.97 -47.48
C SER A 765 13.89 6.39 -46.05
N ALA A 766 14.17 7.23 -45.05
CA ALA A 766 14.27 6.79 -43.66
C ALA A 766 12.92 6.34 -43.06
N ALA A 767 11.80 6.90 -43.52
CA ALA A 767 10.46 6.53 -43.07
C ALA A 767 10.03 5.17 -43.64
N GLU A 768 10.29 4.92 -44.93
CA GLU A 768 10.04 3.62 -45.58
C GLU A 768 10.94 2.52 -45.02
N ALA A 769 12.22 2.82 -44.80
CA ALA A 769 13.15 1.90 -44.13
C ALA A 769 12.73 1.61 -42.68
N GLY A 770 12.21 2.61 -41.96
CA GLY A 770 11.67 2.44 -40.61
C GLY A 770 10.41 1.58 -40.56
N ALA A 771 9.52 1.69 -41.55
CA ALA A 771 8.33 0.84 -41.66
C ALA A 771 8.70 -0.61 -41.99
N THR A 772 9.61 -0.80 -42.95
CA THR A 772 10.14 -2.12 -43.35
C THR A 772 10.85 -2.81 -42.19
N LEU A 773 11.59 -2.05 -41.37
CA LEU A 773 12.25 -2.58 -40.17
C LEU A 773 11.25 -3.07 -39.12
N ARG A 774 10.11 -2.38 -38.95
CA ARG A 774 9.03 -2.82 -38.04
C ARG A 774 8.35 -4.09 -38.55
N GLU A 775 8.07 -4.19 -39.84
CA GLU A 775 7.53 -5.43 -40.42
C GLU A 775 8.49 -6.61 -40.26
N TRP A 776 9.80 -6.36 -40.38
CA TRP A 776 10.82 -7.36 -40.10
C TRP A 776 10.91 -7.71 -38.60
N GLU A 777 10.73 -6.72 -37.72
CA GLU A 777 10.66 -6.86 -36.26
C GLU A 777 9.43 -7.67 -35.80
N ASP A 778 8.30 -7.55 -36.49
CA ASP A 778 7.06 -8.26 -36.15
C ASP A 778 6.98 -9.66 -36.80
N SER A 779 7.86 -9.98 -37.75
CA SER A 779 7.88 -11.28 -38.45
C SER A 779 8.46 -12.41 -37.59
N ASP A 780 7.80 -13.57 -37.57
CA ASP A 780 8.29 -14.81 -36.92
C ASP A 780 9.42 -15.51 -37.70
N ASP A 781 9.65 -15.12 -38.97
CA ASP A 781 10.62 -15.74 -39.90
C ASP A 781 11.69 -14.73 -40.40
N SER A 782 12.14 -13.81 -39.54
CA SER A 782 13.05 -12.71 -39.87
C SER A 782 14.38 -13.11 -40.54
N PHE A 783 14.87 -14.35 -40.40
CA PHE A 783 16.18 -14.78 -40.89
C PHE A 783 16.13 -15.86 -41.99
N ARG A 784 14.94 -16.25 -42.47
CA ARG A 784 14.84 -17.17 -43.61
C ARG A 784 15.07 -16.40 -44.91
N GLN A 785 16.00 -16.86 -45.75
CA GLN A 785 16.10 -16.41 -47.13
C GLN A 785 14.75 -16.70 -47.82
N LYS A 786 14.11 -15.67 -48.36
CA LYS A 786 12.97 -15.81 -49.26
C LYS A 786 13.45 -16.25 -50.63
#